data_AF-A0A7G2EBZ3-F1
#
_entry.id   AF-A0A7G2EBZ3-F1
#
_cell.length_a   1.000
_cell.length_b   1.000
_cell.length_c   1.000
_cell.angle_alpha   90.00
_cell.angle_beta   90.00
_cell.angle_gamma   90.00
#
_symmetry.space_group_name_H-M   'P 1'
#
loop_
_entity.id
_entity.type
_entity.pdbx_description
1 polymer ?
#
loop_
_entity_poly.entity_id
_entity_poly.type
_entity_poly.pdbx_seq_one_letter_code
_entity_poly.pdbx_strand_id
1 'polypeptide(L)'
;MSNGGDVSWVGLGQNQTTEIKVGVVLDLHTSFSKLCLTSINISLSDFYKYHSDYTTRLAIHIRDSMEDVVQASSAALDLIKNEQVSAIIGPRTSMQAEFMIRLADKSQVPTITFSATCPLLTSINSPYFVRATLDDSSQVKAIAAIVKSFGWRNVVAIYVDNEFGEGILPLLTDALQDVQAFVVNRCLIPQEANDDQILKELYKLMTMQTRVFVVHMPPTLGFRFFQKAREIGMMEEGYVWLLTDGVMNLLKSNERGSSLENMQGVLGVRSHIPKSKKLKNFRLRWEKMFPKKGNDEEMNIFALRAYDSITALAMAVEKTNIKSLRYDHPIASGNNKTNLGTLGVSRYGPSLLKALSNVRFNGLAGEFELINGQLESSVFDVINIIGSEERIIGLWRPSNGIVNAKSKNTTSVLGERLGPVIWPGKSKDVPKGWQIPTNGKMLRVGIPVKKGFLEFVDAKIDPISNAMTPTGYCIEIFEAVLKKLPYSVIPKYIAFLSPDENYDEMVYQVYTGAYDAVVGDVTIVANRSLYVDFTLPYTESGVSMMVPLKDNKNTWVFLRPWSLDLWVTTACFFVFIGFIVWILEHRVNTDFRGPPHHQIGTSFWFAFSTMNFAHREKVVSNLARFVVLVWCFVVLVLIQSYTANLTSFFTVKLLRPTVTNWKDLIIFNKNIGYQRGTFVRELLKSQGFDESQLKPFGSAVECDELFSNGTITASFDEVAYIKVILSQNSSKYTMVEPSFKTAGFGFVFPKKSPLTDDVSRAILNVTQGEEMQHIENKWFKKPNNCPDLNTSLSSNHLSLSSFWGLFLIAGIASFLALLIFVANFLYEHKHTLFDDSENSFRGKLKFLVRNFDEKDIKSHMFKENAVHNVSSPITQGSSSPLTDQSTPLPRSPEQYRELELRRVSSISSGELFTTQSEQVEDEESAIIQCEGE
;
A
#
# COMPACT_ATOMS: atom_id res chain seq x y z
N MET A 1 -68.89 -54.27 -3.72
CA MET A 1 -70.21 -54.87 -3.47
C MET A 1 -71.24 -53.74 -3.36
N SER A 2 -72.20 -53.73 -4.29
CA SER A 2 -73.65 -53.39 -4.16
C SER A 2 -74.09 -52.64 -2.87
N ASN A 3 -74.88 -51.56 -2.89
CA ASN A 3 -76.12 -51.33 -3.66
C ASN A 3 -76.52 -49.84 -3.64
N GLY A 4 -77.33 -49.44 -4.62
CA GLY A 4 -77.95 -48.11 -4.71
C GLY A 4 -79.24 -47.95 -3.87
N GLY A 5 -79.73 -46.71 -3.85
CA GLY A 5 -81.03 -46.31 -3.31
C GLY A 5 -81.24 -44.80 -3.41
N ASP A 6 -81.91 -44.37 -4.48
CA ASP A 6 -82.46 -43.01 -4.66
C ASP A 6 -83.54 -42.72 -3.61
N VAL A 7 -83.47 -41.54 -2.97
CA VAL A 7 -84.65 -40.81 -2.48
C VAL A 7 -84.43 -39.32 -2.75
N SER A 8 -85.29 -38.78 -3.61
CA SER A 8 -85.35 -37.37 -3.99
C SER A 8 -86.05 -36.54 -2.91
N TRP A 9 -85.41 -35.43 -2.51
CA TRP A 9 -86.11 -34.27 -1.94
C TRP A 9 -85.70 -33.04 -2.74
N VAL A 10 -86.70 -32.46 -3.42
CA VAL A 10 -86.61 -31.21 -4.16
C VAL A 10 -86.41 -30.07 -3.16
N GLY A 11 -85.24 -29.43 -3.22
CA GLY A 11 -84.90 -28.21 -2.47
C GLY A 11 -84.37 -27.14 -3.43
N LEU A 12 -84.98 -25.96 -3.39
CA LEU A 12 -84.72 -24.82 -4.25
C LEU A 12 -83.25 -24.36 -4.26
N GLY A 13 -82.73 -24.11 -5.47
CA GLY A 13 -81.82 -23.00 -5.79
C GLY A 13 -80.40 -23.04 -5.19
N GLN A 14 -79.61 -24.05 -5.49
CA GLN A 14 -78.15 -23.93 -5.42
C GLN A 14 -77.61 -23.41 -6.76
N ASN A 15 -76.90 -22.27 -6.74
CA ASN A 15 -76.10 -21.82 -7.88
C ASN A 15 -75.17 -22.96 -8.31
N GLN A 16 -75.29 -23.39 -9.57
CA GLN A 16 -74.57 -24.54 -10.11
C GLN A 16 -73.06 -24.22 -10.15
N THR A 17 -72.29 -24.80 -9.21
CA THR A 17 -70.83 -24.61 -9.16
C THR A 17 -70.16 -25.41 -10.26
N THR A 18 -69.27 -24.78 -11.03
CA THR A 18 -68.52 -25.46 -12.10
C THR A 18 -67.19 -25.99 -11.58
N GLU A 19 -66.94 -27.28 -11.78
CA GLU A 19 -65.68 -27.92 -11.40
C GLU A 19 -64.62 -27.79 -12.50
N ILE A 20 -63.42 -27.38 -12.11
CA ILE A 20 -62.26 -27.20 -12.98
C ILE A 20 -61.20 -28.20 -12.57
N LYS A 21 -60.92 -29.16 -13.46
CA LYS A 21 -59.97 -30.24 -13.20
C LYS A 21 -58.54 -29.72 -13.27
N VAL A 22 -57.76 -29.99 -12.22
CA VAL A 22 -56.35 -29.62 -12.10
C VAL A 22 -55.53 -30.87 -11.82
N GLY A 23 -54.48 -31.08 -12.59
CA GLY A 23 -53.54 -32.17 -12.38
C GLY A 23 -52.50 -31.83 -11.32
N VAL A 24 -52.11 -32.80 -10.50
CA VAL A 24 -50.95 -32.68 -9.60
C VAL A 24 -50.03 -33.86 -9.86
N VAL A 25 -48.77 -33.58 -10.19
CA VAL A 25 -47.72 -34.57 -10.41
C VAL A 25 -46.65 -34.37 -9.34
N LEU A 26 -46.48 -35.35 -8.45
CA LEU A 26 -45.51 -35.30 -7.34
C LEU A 26 -45.04 -36.71 -7.00
N ASP A 27 -43.88 -36.82 -6.35
CA ASP A 27 -43.34 -38.11 -5.89
C ASP A 27 -44.06 -38.56 -4.61
N LEU A 28 -45.15 -39.31 -4.72
CA LEU A 28 -46.12 -39.51 -3.62
C LEU A 28 -45.57 -40.26 -2.42
N HIS A 29 -44.51 -41.04 -2.62
CA HIS A 29 -43.86 -41.81 -1.57
C HIS A 29 -42.95 -40.97 -0.65
N THR A 30 -42.66 -39.71 -1.01
CA THR A 30 -41.69 -38.87 -0.29
C THR A 30 -42.36 -38.01 0.78
N SER A 31 -41.65 -37.70 1.88
CA SER A 31 -42.15 -36.79 2.92
C SER A 31 -42.44 -35.40 2.35
N PHE A 32 -41.56 -34.91 1.46
CA PHE A 32 -41.73 -33.65 0.74
C PHE A 32 -43.11 -33.51 0.07
N SER A 33 -43.52 -34.51 -0.70
CA SER A 33 -44.78 -34.46 -1.44
C SER A 33 -45.99 -34.52 -0.51
N LYS A 34 -45.93 -35.27 0.60
CA LYS A 34 -46.98 -35.29 1.62
C LYS A 34 -47.20 -33.91 2.24
N LEU A 35 -46.13 -33.19 2.56
CA LEU A 35 -46.20 -31.82 3.11
C LEU A 35 -46.81 -30.84 2.09
N CYS A 36 -46.39 -30.92 0.82
CA CYS A 36 -46.88 -30.04 -0.23
C CYS A 36 -48.35 -30.32 -0.56
N LEU A 37 -48.76 -31.59 -0.67
CA LEU A 37 -50.16 -31.99 -0.88
C LEU A 37 -51.06 -31.54 0.28
N THR A 38 -50.59 -31.70 1.51
CA THR A 38 -51.32 -31.20 2.68
C THR A 38 -51.50 -29.69 2.60
N SER A 39 -50.45 -28.95 2.23
CA SER A 39 -50.52 -27.49 2.07
C SER A 39 -51.48 -27.07 0.96
N ILE A 40 -51.50 -27.80 -0.16
CA ILE A 40 -52.45 -27.58 -1.27
C ILE A 40 -53.89 -27.78 -0.78
N ASN A 41 -54.17 -28.88 -0.06
CA ASN A 41 -55.51 -29.17 0.46
C ASN A 41 -55.98 -28.12 1.48
N ILE A 42 -55.10 -27.70 2.41
CA ILE A 42 -55.43 -26.65 3.39
C ILE A 42 -55.69 -25.33 2.67
N SER A 43 -54.89 -25.00 1.64
CA SER A 43 -55.10 -23.79 0.84
C SER A 43 -56.46 -23.75 0.19
N LEU A 44 -56.88 -24.83 -0.50
CA LEU A 44 -58.20 -24.88 -1.13
C LEU A 44 -59.33 -24.76 -0.10
N SER A 45 -59.20 -25.45 1.04
CA SER A 45 -60.17 -25.39 2.12
C SER A 45 -60.29 -23.96 2.68
N ASP A 46 -59.15 -23.30 2.92
CA ASP A 46 -59.12 -21.92 3.39
C ASP A 46 -59.71 -20.96 2.34
N PHE A 47 -59.29 -21.08 1.09
CA PHE A 47 -59.69 -20.21 0.00
C PHE A 47 -61.20 -20.24 -0.22
N TYR A 48 -61.80 -21.42 -0.38
CA TYR A 48 -63.24 -21.53 -0.64
C TYR A 48 -64.10 -21.30 0.61
N LYS A 49 -63.53 -21.38 1.81
CA LYS A 49 -64.22 -20.96 3.03
C LYS A 49 -64.43 -19.44 3.07
N TYR A 50 -63.47 -18.66 2.58
CA TYR A 50 -63.59 -17.19 2.50
C TYR A 50 -64.30 -16.71 1.23
N HIS A 51 -64.42 -17.55 0.20
CA HIS A 51 -65.03 -17.24 -1.09
C HIS A 51 -66.14 -18.24 -1.43
N SER A 52 -67.14 -18.38 -0.54
CA SER A 52 -68.23 -19.34 -0.73
C SER A 52 -69.13 -19.00 -1.93
N ASP A 53 -69.17 -17.71 -2.30
CA ASP A 53 -69.94 -17.12 -3.40
C ASP A 53 -69.32 -17.37 -4.80
N TYR A 54 -68.06 -17.80 -4.87
CA TYR A 54 -67.39 -18.06 -6.14
C TYR A 54 -68.04 -19.21 -6.91
N THR A 55 -68.08 -19.06 -8.23
CA THR A 55 -68.80 -19.97 -9.13
C THR A 55 -67.97 -21.19 -9.55
N THR A 56 -66.65 -21.11 -9.42
CA THR A 56 -65.72 -22.19 -9.76
C THR A 56 -65.18 -22.94 -8.54
N ARG A 57 -64.88 -24.23 -8.72
CA ARG A 57 -64.19 -25.07 -7.72
C ARG A 57 -63.08 -25.88 -8.40
N LEU A 58 -61.92 -25.99 -7.77
CA LEU A 58 -60.82 -26.81 -8.29
C LEU A 58 -61.00 -28.26 -7.85
N ALA A 59 -61.00 -29.19 -8.81
CA ALA A 59 -60.98 -30.63 -8.57
C ALA A 59 -59.57 -31.17 -8.85
N ILE A 60 -58.89 -31.69 -7.83
CA ILE A 60 -57.50 -32.15 -7.95
C ILE A 60 -57.45 -33.62 -8.40
N HIS A 61 -56.69 -33.90 -9.46
CA HIS A 61 -56.36 -35.24 -9.93
C HIS A 61 -54.86 -35.49 -9.73
N ILE A 62 -54.51 -36.42 -8.84
CA ILE A 62 -53.11 -36.68 -8.45
C ILE A 62 -52.55 -37.85 -9.27
N ARG A 63 -51.28 -37.75 -9.68
CA ARG A 63 -50.47 -38.84 -10.23
C ARG A 63 -49.10 -38.87 -9.58
N ASP A 64 -48.55 -40.08 -9.46
CA ASP A 64 -47.21 -40.30 -8.92
C ASP A 64 -46.16 -40.19 -10.02
N SER A 65 -45.12 -39.41 -9.78
CA SER A 65 -43.94 -39.34 -10.65
C SER A 65 -42.87 -40.39 -10.31
N MET A 66 -43.00 -41.14 -9.21
CA MET A 66 -42.10 -42.23 -8.84
C MET A 66 -40.61 -41.85 -8.80
N GLU A 67 -40.30 -40.58 -8.50
CA GLU A 67 -38.93 -40.03 -8.49
C GLU A 67 -38.20 -40.13 -9.86
N ASP A 68 -38.95 -40.34 -10.95
CA ASP A 68 -38.41 -40.54 -12.30
C ASP A 68 -38.92 -39.48 -13.29
N VAL A 69 -38.04 -39.06 -14.21
CA VAL A 69 -38.32 -37.99 -15.19
C VAL A 69 -39.33 -38.46 -16.25
N VAL A 70 -39.21 -39.70 -16.69
CA VAL A 70 -40.08 -40.27 -17.73
C VAL A 70 -41.46 -40.57 -17.15
N GLN A 71 -41.53 -41.09 -15.92
CA GLN A 71 -42.80 -41.32 -15.22
C GLN A 71 -43.53 -40.02 -14.91
N ALA A 72 -42.84 -38.96 -14.45
CA ALA A 72 -43.46 -37.64 -14.27
C ALA A 72 -44.12 -37.13 -15.56
N SER A 73 -43.43 -37.30 -16.69
CA SER A 73 -43.91 -36.92 -18.00
C SER A 73 -45.07 -37.76 -18.49
N SER A 74 -45.03 -39.08 -18.22
CA SER A 74 -46.13 -40.02 -18.50
C SER A 74 -47.37 -39.68 -17.68
N ALA A 75 -47.20 -39.34 -16.40
CA ALA A 75 -48.25 -38.89 -15.50
C ALA A 75 -48.89 -37.58 -16.00
N ALA A 76 -48.09 -36.61 -16.43
CA ALA A 76 -48.59 -35.37 -17.04
C ALA A 76 -49.37 -35.65 -18.34
N LEU A 77 -48.87 -36.55 -19.18
CA LEU A 77 -49.55 -36.96 -20.41
C LEU A 77 -50.90 -37.63 -20.14
N ASP A 78 -50.98 -38.51 -19.14
CA ASP A 78 -52.22 -39.14 -18.68
C ASP A 78 -53.25 -38.11 -18.21
N LEU A 79 -52.82 -37.14 -17.39
CA LEU A 79 -53.68 -36.06 -16.90
C LEU A 79 -54.22 -35.19 -18.05
N ILE A 80 -53.39 -34.85 -19.04
CA ILE A 80 -53.84 -34.04 -20.18
C ILE A 80 -54.80 -34.83 -21.07
N LYS A 81 -54.47 -36.09 -21.37
CA LYS A 81 -55.22 -36.88 -22.36
C LYS A 81 -56.50 -37.46 -21.78
N ASN A 82 -56.42 -38.11 -20.62
CA ASN A 82 -57.51 -38.90 -20.04
C ASN A 82 -58.39 -38.07 -19.10
N GLU A 83 -57.79 -37.20 -18.28
CA GLU A 83 -58.54 -36.36 -17.33
C GLU A 83 -58.95 -35.00 -17.92
N GLN A 84 -58.26 -34.54 -18.96
CA GLN A 84 -58.47 -33.22 -19.61
C GLN A 84 -58.31 -32.06 -18.63
N VAL A 85 -57.20 -32.07 -17.86
CA VAL A 85 -56.93 -31.07 -16.84
C VAL A 85 -56.59 -29.69 -17.41
N SER A 86 -57.19 -28.66 -16.84
CA SER A 86 -57.02 -27.26 -17.28
C SER A 86 -55.66 -26.65 -16.93
N ALA A 87 -54.97 -27.20 -15.92
CA ALA A 87 -53.61 -26.86 -15.52
C ALA A 87 -52.97 -28.05 -14.80
N ILE A 88 -51.65 -28.08 -14.74
CA ILE A 88 -50.88 -29.04 -13.95
C ILE A 88 -50.05 -28.28 -12.91
N ILE A 89 -50.03 -28.78 -11.67
CA ILE A 89 -49.16 -28.31 -10.59
C ILE A 89 -48.10 -29.38 -10.30
N GLY A 90 -46.86 -28.94 -10.14
CA GLY A 90 -45.69 -29.80 -10.03
C GLY A 90 -44.83 -29.74 -11.30
N PRO A 91 -43.73 -30.50 -11.39
CA PRO A 91 -43.34 -31.62 -10.53
C PRO A 91 -42.41 -31.22 -9.37
N ARG A 92 -41.83 -32.20 -8.67
CA ARG A 92 -40.91 -31.97 -7.54
C ARG A 92 -39.58 -31.37 -8.00
N THR A 93 -38.94 -31.98 -8.99
CA THR A 93 -37.57 -31.62 -9.40
C THR A 93 -37.53 -30.81 -10.70
N SER A 94 -36.45 -30.03 -10.87
CA SER A 94 -36.20 -29.32 -12.12
C SER A 94 -36.06 -30.25 -13.33
N MET A 95 -35.46 -31.43 -13.12
CA MET A 95 -35.28 -32.46 -14.17
C MET A 95 -36.63 -32.96 -14.69
N GLN A 96 -37.57 -33.27 -13.79
CA GLN A 96 -38.93 -33.67 -14.17
C GLN A 96 -39.67 -32.53 -14.90
N ALA A 97 -39.44 -31.28 -14.48
CA ALA A 97 -40.14 -30.12 -15.04
C ALA A 97 -39.76 -29.86 -16.51
N GLU A 98 -38.50 -30.10 -16.90
CA GLU A 98 -38.00 -29.81 -18.25
C GLU A 98 -38.89 -30.44 -19.34
N PHE A 99 -39.18 -31.75 -19.23
CA PHE A 99 -39.98 -32.43 -20.23
C PHE A 99 -41.47 -32.07 -20.12
N MET A 100 -41.98 -31.90 -18.90
CA MET A 100 -43.36 -31.46 -18.66
C MET A 100 -43.66 -30.09 -19.28
N ILE A 101 -42.69 -29.18 -19.33
CA ILE A 101 -42.83 -27.87 -20.00
C ILE A 101 -43.04 -28.05 -21.51
N ARG A 102 -42.35 -29.00 -22.15
CA ARG A 102 -42.54 -29.30 -23.58
C ARG A 102 -43.93 -29.90 -23.85
N LEU A 103 -44.45 -30.71 -22.94
CA LEU A 103 -45.83 -31.22 -23.00
C LEU A 103 -46.85 -30.10 -22.80
N ALA A 104 -46.59 -29.17 -21.89
CA ALA A 104 -47.41 -27.98 -21.64
C ALA A 104 -47.53 -27.13 -22.90
N ASP A 105 -46.41 -26.88 -23.58
CA ASP A 105 -46.37 -26.09 -24.81
C ASP A 105 -47.20 -26.73 -25.93
N LYS A 106 -47.06 -28.05 -26.10
CA LYS A 106 -47.79 -28.80 -27.13
C LYS A 106 -49.29 -28.88 -26.87
N SER A 107 -49.69 -29.06 -25.60
CA SER A 107 -51.09 -29.20 -25.19
C SER A 107 -51.77 -27.87 -24.89
N GLN A 108 -51.01 -26.79 -24.79
CA GLN A 108 -51.45 -25.49 -24.27
C GLN A 108 -52.05 -25.58 -22.86
N VAL A 109 -51.65 -26.57 -22.06
CA VAL A 109 -52.05 -26.71 -20.64
C VAL A 109 -50.94 -26.14 -19.77
N PRO A 110 -51.19 -25.07 -18.99
CA PRO A 110 -50.17 -24.46 -18.15
C PRO A 110 -49.62 -25.42 -17.08
N THR A 111 -48.29 -25.47 -16.95
CA THR A 111 -47.58 -26.20 -15.90
C THR A 111 -47.01 -25.21 -14.90
N ILE A 112 -47.50 -25.28 -13.65
CA ILE A 112 -47.14 -24.40 -12.54
C ILE A 112 -46.22 -25.16 -11.57
N THR A 113 -44.97 -24.74 -11.50
CA THR A 113 -43.97 -25.36 -10.60
C THR A 113 -43.75 -24.50 -9.36
N PHE A 114 -43.75 -25.12 -8.18
CA PHE A 114 -43.44 -24.44 -6.91
C PHE A 114 -42.12 -24.89 -6.28
N SER A 115 -41.41 -25.85 -6.91
CA SER A 115 -40.15 -26.41 -6.41
C SER A 115 -39.04 -26.59 -7.45
N ALA A 116 -39.34 -26.41 -8.74
CA ALA A 116 -38.33 -26.43 -9.80
C ALA A 116 -37.64 -25.07 -9.92
N THR A 117 -36.42 -24.97 -9.41
CA THR A 117 -35.66 -23.71 -9.26
C THR A 117 -34.59 -23.48 -10.33
N CYS A 118 -34.28 -24.50 -11.15
CA CYS A 118 -33.15 -24.44 -12.09
C CYS A 118 -33.31 -23.31 -13.13
N PRO A 119 -32.29 -22.46 -13.37
CA PRO A 119 -32.35 -21.38 -14.36
C PRO A 119 -32.55 -21.87 -15.80
N LEU A 120 -32.04 -23.05 -16.14
CA LEU A 120 -32.12 -23.62 -17.50
C LEU A 120 -33.54 -23.84 -18.00
N LEU A 121 -34.52 -24.01 -17.09
CA LEU A 121 -35.92 -24.18 -17.49
C LEU A 121 -36.49 -22.92 -18.17
N THR A 122 -35.96 -21.73 -17.84
CA THR A 122 -36.34 -20.48 -18.51
C THR A 122 -35.91 -20.48 -19.98
N SER A 123 -34.79 -21.13 -20.30
CA SER A 123 -34.25 -21.23 -21.68
C SER A 123 -35.13 -22.04 -22.63
N ILE A 124 -36.09 -22.81 -22.11
CA ILE A 124 -37.08 -23.55 -22.93
C ILE A 124 -38.04 -22.58 -23.63
N ASN A 125 -38.22 -21.36 -23.10
CA ASN A 125 -39.01 -20.28 -23.69
C ASN A 125 -40.46 -20.67 -24.03
N SER A 126 -41.12 -21.44 -23.15
CA SER A 126 -42.54 -21.76 -23.29
C SER A 126 -43.40 -20.79 -22.47
N PRO A 127 -44.44 -20.17 -23.08
CA PRO A 127 -45.38 -19.32 -22.34
C PRO A 127 -46.30 -20.12 -21.40
N TYR A 128 -46.34 -21.44 -21.53
CA TYR A 128 -47.14 -22.33 -20.67
C TYR A 128 -46.39 -22.84 -19.44
N PHE A 129 -45.16 -22.37 -19.23
CA PHE A 129 -44.40 -22.60 -18.00
C PHE A 129 -44.62 -21.44 -17.02
N VAL A 130 -45.07 -21.76 -15.81
CA VAL A 130 -45.22 -20.80 -14.72
C VAL A 130 -44.40 -21.27 -13.54
N ARG A 131 -43.45 -20.43 -13.10
CA ARG A 131 -42.58 -20.71 -11.97
C ARG A 131 -43.05 -19.92 -10.75
N ALA A 132 -43.81 -20.58 -9.88
CA ALA A 132 -44.28 -20.05 -8.61
C ALA A 132 -43.25 -20.24 -7.47
N THR A 133 -41.97 -20.23 -7.82
CA THR A 133 -40.81 -20.35 -6.92
C THR A 133 -39.69 -19.46 -7.42
N LEU A 134 -38.70 -19.18 -6.56
CA LEU A 134 -37.55 -18.38 -6.97
C LEU A 134 -36.60 -19.18 -7.87
N ASP A 135 -36.04 -18.47 -8.84
CA ASP A 135 -34.97 -18.96 -9.69
C ASP A 135 -33.65 -18.98 -8.93
N ASP A 136 -32.86 -20.06 -9.05
CA ASP A 136 -31.56 -20.17 -8.39
C ASP A 136 -30.60 -19.05 -8.84
N SER A 137 -30.81 -18.45 -10.01
CA SER A 137 -30.09 -17.25 -10.45
C SER A 137 -30.22 -16.06 -9.50
N SER A 138 -31.33 -15.98 -8.76
CA SER A 138 -31.62 -14.84 -7.88
C SER A 138 -30.66 -14.76 -6.70
N GLN A 139 -30.06 -15.89 -6.29
CA GLN A 139 -29.19 -15.97 -5.13
C GLN A 139 -27.71 -15.67 -5.45
N VAL A 140 -27.29 -15.81 -6.71
CA VAL A 140 -25.86 -15.76 -7.07
C VAL A 140 -25.23 -14.41 -6.74
N LYS A 141 -26.00 -13.32 -6.84
CA LYS A 141 -25.57 -11.97 -6.46
C LYS A 141 -25.41 -11.81 -4.94
N ALA A 142 -26.21 -12.52 -4.15
CA ALA A 142 -26.05 -12.56 -2.70
C ALA A 142 -24.76 -13.30 -2.31
N ILE A 143 -24.46 -14.42 -2.96
CA ILE A 143 -23.22 -15.19 -2.76
C ILE A 143 -22.00 -14.37 -3.16
N ALA A 144 -22.02 -13.75 -4.36
CA ALA A 144 -20.94 -12.88 -4.81
C ALA A 144 -20.72 -11.68 -3.86
N ALA A 145 -21.79 -11.11 -3.30
CA ALA A 145 -21.66 -10.06 -2.31
C ALA A 145 -21.00 -10.53 -1.01
N ILE A 146 -21.24 -11.78 -0.57
CA ILE A 146 -20.56 -12.38 0.59
C ILE A 146 -19.07 -12.53 0.28
N VAL A 147 -18.73 -13.11 -0.88
CA VAL A 147 -17.35 -13.29 -1.33
C VAL A 147 -16.60 -11.96 -1.39
N LYS A 148 -17.22 -10.94 -1.97
CA LYS A 148 -16.69 -9.57 -2.02
C LYS A 148 -16.47 -8.98 -0.64
N SER A 149 -17.39 -9.20 0.30
CA SER A 149 -17.32 -8.61 1.65
C SER A 149 -16.12 -9.08 2.46
N PHE A 150 -15.65 -10.31 2.20
CA PHE A 150 -14.48 -10.89 2.87
C PHE A 150 -13.19 -10.82 2.02
N GLY A 151 -13.26 -10.25 0.81
CA GLY A 151 -12.08 -10.03 -0.05
C GLY A 151 -11.52 -11.31 -0.70
N TRP A 152 -12.29 -12.39 -0.77
CA TRP A 152 -11.83 -13.63 -1.41
C TRP A 152 -11.92 -13.54 -2.94
N ARG A 153 -10.84 -13.91 -3.64
CA ARG A 153 -10.80 -13.86 -5.11
C ARG A 153 -10.93 -15.22 -5.81
N ASN A 154 -10.61 -16.31 -5.13
CA ASN A 154 -10.65 -17.64 -5.72
C ASN A 154 -11.69 -18.49 -5.00
N VAL A 155 -12.60 -19.08 -5.77
CA VAL A 155 -13.69 -19.91 -5.26
C VAL A 155 -13.68 -21.24 -6.00
N VAL A 156 -14.00 -22.32 -5.31
CA VAL A 156 -14.28 -23.62 -5.93
C VAL A 156 -15.79 -23.83 -5.92
N ALA A 157 -16.37 -24.11 -7.08
CA ALA A 157 -17.78 -24.48 -7.20
C ALA A 157 -17.92 -26.00 -7.08
N ILE A 158 -18.73 -26.45 -6.15
CA ILE A 158 -19.07 -27.86 -5.92
C ILE A 158 -20.55 -28.03 -6.18
N TYR A 159 -20.92 -28.87 -7.13
CA TYR A 159 -22.33 -29.07 -7.48
C TYR A 159 -22.64 -30.51 -7.86
N VAL A 160 -23.92 -30.85 -7.78
CA VAL A 160 -24.40 -32.18 -8.20
C VAL A 160 -24.34 -32.32 -9.73
N ASP A 161 -23.92 -33.49 -10.21
CA ASP A 161 -23.79 -33.78 -11.65
C ASP A 161 -25.16 -34.08 -12.30
N ASN A 162 -25.97 -33.03 -12.46
CA ASN A 162 -27.26 -33.05 -13.17
C ASN A 162 -27.67 -31.62 -13.59
N GLU A 163 -28.79 -31.49 -14.31
CA GLU A 163 -29.29 -30.23 -14.85
C GLU A 163 -29.60 -29.19 -13.77
N PHE A 164 -29.94 -29.62 -12.55
CA PHE A 164 -30.11 -28.72 -11.40
C PHE A 164 -28.78 -28.13 -10.97
N GLY A 165 -27.75 -28.95 -10.78
CA GLY A 165 -26.43 -28.51 -10.36
C GLY A 165 -25.71 -27.66 -11.41
N GLU A 166 -25.78 -28.05 -12.69
CA GLU A 166 -25.14 -27.33 -13.79
C GLU A 166 -25.78 -25.98 -14.08
N GLY A 167 -27.10 -25.87 -13.87
CA GLY A 167 -27.86 -24.69 -14.31
C GLY A 167 -27.49 -23.39 -13.63
N ILE A 168 -26.96 -23.41 -12.40
CA ILE A 168 -26.55 -22.21 -11.66
C ILE A 168 -25.17 -21.69 -12.10
N LEU A 169 -24.34 -22.56 -12.67
CA LEU A 169 -22.89 -22.33 -12.78
C LEU A 169 -22.48 -21.15 -13.68
N PRO A 170 -23.08 -20.93 -14.87
CA PRO A 170 -22.75 -19.77 -15.69
C PRO A 170 -23.04 -18.46 -14.93
N LEU A 171 -24.22 -18.38 -14.31
CA LEU A 171 -24.69 -17.19 -13.60
C LEU A 171 -23.87 -16.92 -12.33
N LEU A 172 -23.47 -17.98 -11.62
CA LEU A 172 -22.54 -17.86 -10.50
C LEU A 172 -21.16 -17.36 -10.95
N THR A 173 -20.67 -17.86 -12.08
CA THR A 173 -19.37 -17.44 -12.63
C THR A 173 -19.39 -15.96 -13.00
N ASP A 174 -20.42 -15.51 -13.70
CA ASP A 174 -20.58 -14.11 -14.10
C ASP A 174 -20.69 -13.19 -12.87
N ALA A 175 -21.53 -13.55 -11.89
CA ALA A 175 -21.70 -12.76 -10.67
C ALA A 175 -20.42 -12.66 -9.82
N LEU A 176 -19.58 -13.71 -9.82
CA LEU A 176 -18.28 -13.67 -9.16
C LEU A 176 -17.29 -12.78 -9.94
N GLN A 177 -17.28 -12.85 -11.27
CA GLN A 177 -16.42 -12.00 -12.10
C GLN A 177 -16.73 -10.51 -11.92
N ASP A 178 -18.00 -10.14 -11.79
CA ASP A 178 -18.44 -8.76 -11.49
C ASP A 178 -17.84 -8.19 -10.20
N VAL A 179 -17.43 -9.06 -9.27
CA VAL A 179 -16.79 -8.69 -8.00
C VAL A 179 -15.30 -8.99 -7.94
N GLN A 180 -14.67 -9.24 -9.10
CA GLN A 180 -13.25 -9.60 -9.23
C GLN A 180 -12.87 -10.90 -8.50
N ALA A 181 -13.83 -11.83 -8.40
CA ALA A 181 -13.63 -13.19 -7.93
C ALA A 181 -13.82 -14.19 -9.08
N PHE A 182 -13.15 -15.34 -9.01
CA PHE A 182 -13.10 -16.31 -10.08
C PHE A 182 -13.34 -17.73 -9.55
N VAL A 183 -14.10 -18.51 -10.33
CA VAL A 183 -14.23 -19.95 -10.12
C VAL A 183 -12.97 -20.62 -10.65
N VAL A 184 -12.05 -20.99 -9.77
CA VAL A 184 -10.74 -21.58 -10.15
C VAL A 184 -10.82 -23.07 -10.43
N ASN A 185 -11.83 -23.74 -9.89
CA ASN A 185 -12.07 -25.15 -10.12
C ASN A 185 -13.55 -25.49 -9.93
N ARG A 186 -13.97 -26.58 -10.60
CA ARG A 186 -15.32 -27.14 -10.54
C ARG A 186 -15.21 -28.58 -10.07
N CYS A 187 -16.04 -28.95 -9.10
CA CYS A 187 -16.12 -30.29 -8.56
C CYS A 187 -17.54 -30.81 -8.77
N LEU A 188 -17.66 -31.89 -9.54
CA LEU A 188 -18.93 -32.53 -9.84
C LEU A 188 -19.09 -33.74 -8.93
N ILE A 189 -20.22 -33.83 -8.25
CA ILE A 189 -20.58 -34.97 -7.41
C ILE A 189 -21.80 -35.67 -8.03
N PRO A 190 -21.69 -36.94 -8.45
CA PRO A 190 -22.84 -37.70 -8.94
C PRO A 190 -24.01 -37.72 -7.94
N GLN A 191 -25.26 -37.65 -8.42
CA GLN A 191 -26.45 -37.66 -7.57
C GLN A 191 -26.52 -38.88 -6.64
N GLU A 192 -26.11 -40.05 -7.14
CA GLU A 192 -26.07 -41.32 -6.40
C GLU A 192 -24.64 -41.68 -5.91
N ALA A 193 -23.79 -40.67 -5.71
CA ALA A 193 -22.40 -40.92 -5.31
C ALA A 193 -22.30 -41.76 -4.03
N ASN A 194 -21.40 -42.75 -4.07
CA ASN A 194 -21.00 -43.49 -2.89
C ASN A 194 -20.00 -42.67 -2.04
N ASP A 195 -19.79 -43.11 -0.81
CA ASP A 195 -18.91 -42.41 0.14
C ASP A 195 -17.47 -42.29 -0.37
N ASP A 196 -16.95 -43.32 -1.07
CA ASP A 196 -15.59 -43.33 -1.63
C ASP A 196 -15.42 -42.31 -2.76
N GLN A 197 -16.42 -42.14 -3.62
CA GLN A 197 -16.43 -41.14 -4.69
C GLN A 197 -16.43 -39.72 -4.11
N ILE A 198 -17.22 -39.47 -3.06
CA ILE A 198 -17.23 -38.19 -2.35
C ILE A 198 -15.86 -37.91 -1.72
N LEU A 199 -15.29 -38.90 -1.01
CA LEU A 199 -13.97 -38.78 -0.38
C LEU A 199 -12.86 -38.51 -1.39
N LYS A 200 -12.88 -39.19 -2.55
CA LYS A 200 -11.91 -38.98 -3.62
C LYS A 200 -11.88 -37.53 -4.10
N GLU A 201 -13.05 -36.95 -4.35
CA GLU A 201 -13.15 -35.54 -4.76
C GLU A 201 -12.74 -34.59 -3.62
N LEU A 202 -13.13 -34.87 -2.37
CA LEU A 202 -12.71 -34.09 -1.22
C LEU A 202 -11.18 -34.10 -1.02
N TYR A 203 -10.49 -35.24 -1.19
CA TYR A 203 -9.03 -35.30 -1.14
C TYR A 203 -8.37 -34.44 -2.21
N LYS A 204 -8.92 -34.43 -3.43
CA LYS A 204 -8.46 -33.52 -4.49
C LYS A 204 -8.60 -32.07 -4.06
N LEU A 205 -9.75 -31.67 -3.51
CA LEU A 205 -9.98 -30.31 -3.01
C LEU A 205 -9.06 -29.94 -1.83
N MET A 206 -8.77 -30.88 -0.94
CA MET A 206 -7.88 -30.67 0.20
C MET A 206 -6.45 -30.27 -0.25
N THR A 207 -5.97 -30.85 -1.35
CA THR A 207 -4.63 -30.55 -1.89
C THR A 207 -4.53 -29.20 -2.61
N MET A 208 -5.66 -28.56 -2.94
CA MET A 208 -5.69 -27.27 -3.62
C MET A 208 -5.26 -26.13 -2.70
N GLN A 209 -4.91 -24.97 -3.27
CA GLN A 209 -4.61 -23.77 -2.47
C GLN A 209 -5.88 -23.09 -1.94
N THR A 210 -6.94 -23.06 -2.74
CA THR A 210 -8.21 -22.40 -2.40
C THR A 210 -8.93 -23.14 -1.27
N ARG A 211 -9.49 -22.37 -0.32
CA ARG A 211 -10.27 -22.87 0.82
C ARG A 211 -11.71 -22.35 0.86
N VAL A 212 -12.13 -21.59 -0.16
CA VAL A 212 -13.50 -21.10 -0.31
C VAL A 212 -14.27 -22.00 -1.26
N PHE A 213 -15.29 -22.68 -0.75
CA PHE A 213 -16.11 -23.64 -1.46
C PHE A 213 -17.57 -23.18 -1.49
N VAL A 214 -18.15 -23.07 -2.68
CA VAL A 214 -19.59 -22.85 -2.88
C VAL A 214 -20.24 -24.17 -3.22
N VAL A 215 -21.24 -24.58 -2.45
CA VAL A 215 -21.87 -25.90 -2.56
C VAL A 215 -23.33 -25.78 -3.03
N HIS A 216 -23.63 -26.43 -4.15
CA HIS A 216 -24.96 -26.46 -4.78
C HIS A 216 -25.42 -27.89 -5.11
N MET A 217 -26.17 -28.48 -4.17
CA MET A 217 -26.66 -29.85 -4.29
C MET A 217 -27.92 -30.06 -3.44
N PRO A 218 -28.66 -31.17 -3.64
CA PRO A 218 -29.77 -31.53 -2.77
C PRO A 218 -29.31 -31.78 -1.32
N PRO A 219 -30.18 -31.56 -0.31
CA PRO A 219 -29.80 -31.68 1.09
C PRO A 219 -29.29 -33.05 1.51
N THR A 220 -29.90 -34.13 1.00
CA THR A 220 -29.52 -35.51 1.32
C THR A 220 -28.07 -35.80 0.93
N LEU A 221 -27.65 -35.36 -0.27
CA LEU A 221 -26.26 -35.44 -0.72
C LEU A 221 -25.37 -34.47 0.05
N GLY A 222 -25.85 -33.25 0.32
CA GLY A 222 -25.16 -32.24 1.11
C GLY A 222 -24.77 -32.72 2.52
N PHE A 223 -25.69 -33.34 3.26
CA PHE A 223 -25.41 -33.86 4.60
C PHE A 223 -24.34 -34.96 4.58
N ARG A 224 -24.45 -35.92 3.65
CA ARG A 224 -23.42 -36.96 3.46
C ARG A 224 -22.08 -36.35 3.07
N PHE A 225 -22.07 -35.36 2.18
CA PHE A 225 -20.87 -34.66 1.74
C PHE A 225 -20.14 -33.96 2.91
N PHE A 226 -20.87 -33.20 3.73
CA PHE A 226 -20.28 -32.51 4.89
C PHE A 226 -19.87 -33.46 6.01
N GLN A 227 -20.58 -34.59 6.16
CA GLN A 227 -20.12 -35.66 7.06
C GLN A 227 -18.72 -36.15 6.66
N LYS A 228 -18.52 -36.45 5.37
CA LYS A 228 -17.20 -36.87 4.84
C LYS A 228 -16.15 -35.78 4.91
N ALA A 229 -16.51 -34.53 4.64
CA ALA A 229 -15.61 -33.39 4.79
C ALA A 229 -15.12 -33.25 6.25
N ARG A 230 -16.00 -33.48 7.24
CA ARG A 230 -15.60 -33.48 8.65
C ARG A 230 -14.70 -34.66 9.01
N GLU A 231 -15.02 -35.87 8.54
CA GLU A 231 -14.23 -37.09 8.80
C GLU A 231 -12.75 -36.94 8.40
N ILE A 232 -12.46 -36.16 7.34
CA ILE A 232 -11.10 -35.91 6.85
C ILE A 232 -10.50 -34.56 7.26
N GLY A 233 -11.15 -33.82 8.16
CA GLY A 233 -10.63 -32.56 8.71
C GLY A 233 -10.79 -31.31 7.83
N MET A 234 -11.65 -31.32 6.81
CA MET A 234 -11.97 -30.12 6.00
C MET A 234 -13.02 -29.20 6.65
N MET A 235 -13.42 -29.50 7.89
CA MET A 235 -14.30 -28.66 8.73
C MET A 235 -13.53 -27.95 9.87
N GLU A 236 -12.20 -27.91 9.77
CA GLU A 236 -11.31 -27.24 10.71
C GLU A 236 -11.07 -25.75 10.34
N GLU A 237 -10.32 -25.05 11.18
CA GLU A 237 -9.97 -23.64 10.96
C GLU A 237 -9.26 -23.42 9.61
N GLY A 238 -9.65 -22.36 8.90
CA GLY A 238 -9.10 -21.99 7.60
C GLY A 238 -9.98 -22.35 6.40
N TYR A 239 -10.96 -23.25 6.58
CA TYR A 239 -11.95 -23.60 5.55
C TYR A 239 -13.14 -22.63 5.53
N VAL A 240 -13.67 -22.37 4.35
CA VAL A 240 -14.85 -21.53 4.13
C VAL A 240 -15.83 -22.29 3.25
N TRP A 241 -17.04 -22.47 3.74
CA TRP A 241 -18.12 -23.15 3.05
C TRP A 241 -19.31 -22.21 2.90
N LEU A 242 -19.78 -22.05 1.66
CA LEU A 242 -20.93 -21.24 1.29
C LEU A 242 -22.01 -22.14 0.69
N LEU A 243 -23.14 -22.28 1.36
CA LEU A 243 -24.29 -23.05 0.89
C LEU A 243 -25.24 -22.19 0.07
N THR A 244 -25.66 -22.74 -1.06
CA THR A 244 -26.81 -22.24 -1.80
C THR A 244 -28.13 -22.63 -1.11
N ASP A 245 -29.22 -22.00 -1.54
CA ASP A 245 -30.55 -22.25 -1.03
C ASP A 245 -31.07 -23.67 -1.34
N GLY A 246 -30.48 -24.36 -2.33
CA GLY A 246 -30.73 -25.77 -2.63
C GLY A 246 -30.52 -26.69 -1.42
N VAL A 247 -29.52 -26.39 -0.59
CA VAL A 247 -29.32 -27.06 0.72
C VAL A 247 -30.13 -26.34 1.80
N MET A 248 -30.00 -25.01 1.91
CA MET A 248 -30.52 -24.23 3.05
C MET A 248 -32.06 -24.20 3.17
N ASN A 249 -32.80 -24.28 2.07
CA ASN A 249 -34.28 -24.23 2.08
C ASN A 249 -34.92 -25.48 2.71
N LEU A 250 -34.17 -26.58 2.80
CA LEU A 250 -34.65 -27.91 3.19
C LEU A 250 -33.94 -28.48 4.42
N LEU A 251 -33.01 -27.74 5.03
CA LEU A 251 -32.22 -28.18 6.20
C LEU A 251 -33.07 -28.62 7.41
N LYS A 252 -34.35 -28.25 7.48
CA LYS A 252 -35.23 -28.50 8.64
C LYS A 252 -36.10 -29.76 8.54
N SER A 253 -36.15 -30.43 7.40
CA SER A 253 -36.88 -31.68 7.26
C SER A 253 -35.95 -32.88 7.45
N ASN A 254 -36.23 -33.66 8.50
CA ASN A 254 -35.88 -35.08 8.73
C ASN A 254 -34.60 -35.50 9.49
N GLU A 255 -33.66 -34.64 9.89
CA GLU A 255 -32.48 -35.13 10.66
C GLU A 255 -32.02 -34.17 11.75
N ARG A 256 -32.71 -34.18 12.90
CA ARG A 256 -32.30 -33.41 14.09
C ARG A 256 -31.00 -33.97 14.69
N GLY A 257 -29.95 -33.17 14.69
CA GLY A 257 -28.80 -33.32 15.58
C GLY A 257 -27.48 -33.48 14.83
N SER A 258 -27.03 -34.72 14.64
CA SER A 258 -25.67 -35.05 14.19
C SER A 258 -25.28 -34.48 12.82
N SER A 259 -26.25 -34.31 11.92
CA SER A 259 -26.00 -33.85 10.54
C SER A 259 -25.70 -32.35 10.44
N LEU A 260 -26.32 -31.50 11.28
CA LEU A 260 -26.00 -30.07 11.33
C LEU A 260 -24.69 -29.78 12.06
N GLU A 261 -24.34 -30.60 13.05
CA GLU A 261 -23.03 -30.51 13.72
C GLU A 261 -21.87 -30.78 12.76
N ASN A 262 -22.11 -31.49 11.65
CA ASN A 262 -21.14 -31.66 10.56
C ASN A 262 -20.86 -30.35 9.81
N MET A 263 -21.76 -29.38 9.89
CA MET A 263 -21.73 -28.10 9.17
C MET A 263 -21.43 -26.91 10.10
N GLN A 264 -20.72 -27.15 11.20
CA GLN A 264 -20.31 -26.08 12.12
C GLN A 264 -19.52 -24.98 11.38
N GLY A 265 -20.00 -23.75 11.49
CA GLY A 265 -19.36 -22.55 10.93
C GLY A 265 -19.58 -22.35 9.43
N VAL A 266 -20.47 -23.12 8.82
CA VAL A 266 -20.85 -22.97 7.41
C VAL A 266 -21.79 -21.78 7.25
N LEU A 267 -21.54 -20.97 6.22
CA LEU A 267 -22.43 -19.88 5.82
C LEU A 267 -23.38 -20.37 4.72
N GLY A 268 -24.58 -19.81 4.66
CA GLY A 268 -25.53 -20.11 3.59
C GLY A 268 -26.50 -18.99 3.30
N VAL A 269 -27.06 -19.00 2.10
CA VAL A 269 -28.14 -18.10 1.69
C VAL A 269 -29.47 -18.84 1.66
N ARG A 270 -30.55 -18.20 2.12
CA ARG A 270 -31.91 -18.76 2.11
C ARG A 270 -32.91 -17.71 1.67
N SER A 271 -33.94 -18.12 0.92
CA SER A 271 -35.08 -17.25 0.57
C SER A 271 -35.72 -16.64 1.83
N HIS A 272 -35.83 -15.31 1.89
CA HIS A 272 -36.43 -14.61 3.03
C HIS A 272 -37.95 -14.84 3.10
N ILE A 273 -38.47 -15.23 4.26
CA ILE A 273 -39.91 -15.38 4.49
C ILE A 273 -40.39 -14.26 5.43
N PRO A 274 -41.21 -13.32 4.93
CA PRO A 274 -41.75 -12.24 5.76
C PRO A 274 -42.59 -12.77 6.93
N LYS A 275 -42.39 -12.20 8.12
CA LYS A 275 -43.22 -12.53 9.29
C LYS A 275 -44.61 -11.91 9.12
N SER A 276 -45.64 -12.75 8.99
CA SER A 276 -47.04 -12.30 8.88
C SER A 276 -47.95 -12.98 9.92
N LYS A 277 -49.06 -12.32 10.27
CA LYS A 277 -50.09 -12.91 11.16
C LYS A 277 -50.71 -14.16 10.53
N LYS A 278 -50.92 -14.16 9.20
CA LYS A 278 -51.41 -15.33 8.44
C LYS A 278 -50.45 -16.52 8.59
N LEU A 279 -49.15 -16.31 8.38
CA LEU A 279 -48.14 -17.35 8.54
C LEU A 279 -48.06 -17.88 9.97
N LYS A 280 -48.15 -17.00 10.98
CA LYS A 280 -48.18 -17.42 12.40
C LYS A 280 -49.40 -18.30 12.70
N ASN A 281 -50.58 -17.91 12.22
CA ASN A 281 -51.81 -18.69 12.41
C ASN A 281 -51.74 -20.03 11.65
N PHE A 282 -51.19 -20.04 10.44
CA PHE A 282 -50.98 -21.25 9.67
C PHE A 282 -50.02 -22.21 10.38
N ARG A 283 -48.88 -21.72 10.91
CA ARG A 283 -47.96 -22.51 11.74
C ARG A 283 -48.64 -23.16 12.93
N LEU A 284 -49.44 -22.40 13.68
CA LEU A 284 -50.18 -22.92 14.83
C LEU A 284 -51.19 -24.02 14.43
N ARG A 285 -51.80 -23.92 13.24
CA ARG A 285 -52.68 -24.98 12.71
C ARG A 285 -51.89 -26.20 12.25
N TRP A 286 -50.76 -25.96 11.58
CA TRP A 286 -49.84 -27.00 11.12
C TRP A 286 -49.35 -27.86 12.29
N GLU A 287 -48.85 -27.22 13.35
CA GLU A 287 -48.39 -27.87 14.58
C GLU A 287 -49.49 -28.70 15.27
N LYS A 288 -50.76 -28.27 15.17
CA LYS A 288 -51.91 -29.03 15.68
C LYS A 288 -52.29 -30.22 14.82
N MET A 289 -52.07 -30.15 13.51
CA MET A 289 -52.38 -31.22 12.54
C MET A 289 -51.32 -32.31 12.56
N PHE A 290 -50.09 -31.95 12.91
CA PHE A 290 -48.97 -32.87 13.11
C PHE A 290 -48.49 -32.88 14.58
N PRO A 291 -49.35 -33.25 15.55
CA PRO A 291 -49.02 -33.20 16.96
C PRO A 291 -48.06 -34.35 17.32
N LYS A 292 -46.77 -34.03 17.45
CA LYS A 292 -45.74 -34.81 18.18
C LYS A 292 -45.85 -36.35 18.10
N LYS A 293 -45.84 -36.95 16.90
CA LYS A 293 -45.16 -38.24 16.70
C LYS A 293 -43.78 -37.94 16.15
N GLY A 294 -42.82 -37.76 17.05
CA GLY A 294 -41.40 -37.58 16.77
C GLY A 294 -41.06 -36.55 15.69
N ASN A 295 -41.01 -35.25 16.03
CA ASN A 295 -40.26 -34.16 15.36
C ASN A 295 -40.21 -34.03 13.80
N ASP A 296 -40.94 -34.81 13.01
CA ASP A 296 -40.56 -35.09 11.61
C ASP A 296 -41.16 -34.20 10.52
N GLU A 297 -41.99 -33.20 10.83
CA GLU A 297 -42.70 -32.46 9.76
C GLU A 297 -42.69 -30.93 9.99
N GLU A 298 -41.48 -30.38 10.18
CA GLU A 298 -41.27 -28.93 10.18
C GLU A 298 -41.55 -28.31 8.80
N MET A 299 -42.25 -27.18 8.82
CA MET A 299 -42.82 -26.54 7.63
C MET A 299 -41.75 -26.02 6.66
N ASN A 300 -41.76 -26.56 5.45
CA ASN A 300 -40.84 -26.26 4.35
C ASN A 300 -41.31 -25.03 3.54
N ILE A 301 -40.38 -24.22 3.01
CA ILE A 301 -40.67 -23.11 2.11
C ILE A 301 -41.45 -23.57 0.86
N PHE A 302 -41.13 -24.74 0.31
CA PHE A 302 -41.83 -25.27 -0.85
C PHE A 302 -43.30 -25.61 -0.55
N ALA A 303 -43.61 -26.01 0.70
CA ALA A 303 -44.97 -26.23 1.14
C ALA A 303 -45.78 -24.91 1.22
N LEU A 304 -45.14 -23.83 1.67
CA LEU A 304 -45.72 -22.48 1.63
C LEU A 304 -45.93 -21.99 0.19
N ARG A 305 -44.96 -22.23 -0.69
CA ARG A 305 -45.09 -21.90 -2.12
C ARG A 305 -46.20 -22.71 -2.77
N ALA A 306 -46.36 -23.98 -2.42
CA ALA A 306 -47.46 -24.83 -2.91
C ALA A 306 -48.84 -24.27 -2.49
N TYR A 307 -48.97 -23.82 -1.24
CA TYR A 307 -50.17 -23.13 -0.73
C TYR A 307 -50.47 -21.86 -1.56
N ASP A 308 -49.47 -21.01 -1.77
CA ASP A 308 -49.67 -19.77 -2.51
C ASP A 308 -49.93 -20.03 -4.01
N SER A 309 -49.30 -21.05 -4.60
CA SER A 309 -49.47 -21.42 -6.01
C SER A 309 -50.88 -21.89 -6.33
N ILE A 310 -51.45 -22.77 -5.50
CA ILE A 310 -52.83 -23.22 -5.71
C ILE A 310 -53.84 -22.10 -5.39
N THR A 311 -53.54 -21.23 -4.42
CA THR A 311 -54.34 -20.02 -4.16
C THR A 311 -54.38 -19.13 -5.40
N ALA A 312 -53.23 -18.90 -6.02
CA ALA A 312 -53.11 -18.11 -7.24
C ALA A 312 -53.90 -18.73 -8.39
N LEU A 313 -53.80 -20.06 -8.57
CA LEU A 313 -54.56 -20.77 -9.59
C LEU A 313 -56.08 -20.66 -9.36
N ALA A 314 -56.55 -20.82 -8.12
CA ALA A 314 -57.97 -20.69 -7.79
C ALA A 314 -58.49 -19.27 -8.06
N MET A 315 -57.70 -18.23 -7.75
CA MET A 315 -58.02 -16.84 -8.10
C MET A 315 -58.05 -16.60 -9.61
N ALA A 316 -57.13 -17.20 -10.36
CA ALA A 316 -57.06 -17.06 -11.81
C ALA A 316 -58.27 -17.72 -12.49
N VAL A 317 -58.65 -18.91 -12.03
CA VAL A 317 -59.76 -19.69 -12.59
C VAL A 317 -61.11 -18.97 -12.42
N GLU A 318 -61.36 -18.32 -11.29
CA GLU A 318 -62.59 -17.53 -11.10
C GLU A 318 -62.66 -16.31 -12.04
N LYS A 319 -61.50 -15.74 -12.41
CA LYS A 319 -61.42 -14.58 -13.32
C LYS A 319 -61.53 -14.95 -14.80
N THR A 320 -61.47 -16.23 -15.15
CA THR A 320 -61.51 -16.71 -16.54
C THR A 320 -62.89 -17.08 -17.03
N ASN A 321 -63.13 -16.90 -18.33
CA ASN A 321 -64.38 -17.28 -18.96
C ASN A 321 -64.45 -18.79 -19.23
N ILE A 322 -65.27 -19.48 -18.45
CA ILE A 322 -65.55 -20.92 -18.47
C ILE A 322 -66.05 -21.42 -19.84
N LYS A 323 -66.62 -20.55 -20.70
CA LYS A 323 -67.07 -20.91 -22.06
C LYS A 323 -65.96 -21.43 -22.97
N SER A 324 -64.69 -21.27 -22.59
CA SER A 324 -63.50 -21.73 -23.32
C SER A 324 -62.95 -23.08 -22.86
N LEU A 325 -63.62 -23.80 -21.94
CA LEU A 325 -63.29 -25.17 -21.52
C LEU A 325 -63.55 -26.19 -22.63
N ARG A 326 -62.72 -26.15 -23.67
CA ARG A 326 -62.79 -27.06 -24.82
C ARG A 326 -61.39 -27.57 -25.15
N TYR A 327 -61.30 -28.88 -25.36
CA TYR A 327 -60.14 -29.53 -25.96
C TYR A 327 -60.38 -29.75 -27.44
N ASP A 328 -59.49 -29.23 -28.26
CA ASP A 328 -59.46 -29.55 -29.69
C ASP A 328 -58.64 -30.81 -29.89
N HIS A 329 -59.32 -31.88 -30.27
CA HIS A 329 -58.67 -33.14 -30.60
C HIS A 329 -58.24 -33.12 -32.06
N PRO A 330 -56.97 -33.44 -32.37
CA PRO A 330 -56.55 -33.56 -33.76
C PRO A 330 -57.37 -34.66 -34.46
N ILE A 331 -57.87 -34.37 -35.66
CA ILE A 331 -58.64 -35.33 -36.47
C ILE A 331 -57.81 -36.61 -36.63
N ALA A 332 -58.35 -37.74 -36.17
CA ALA A 332 -57.70 -39.04 -36.18
C ALA A 332 -57.56 -39.56 -37.62
N SER A 333 -56.59 -39.02 -38.37
CA SER A 333 -56.15 -39.57 -39.66
C SER A 333 -54.86 -40.37 -39.43
N GLY A 334 -55.00 -41.70 -39.42
CA GLY A 334 -53.92 -42.69 -39.49
C GLY A 334 -53.69 -43.51 -38.21
N ASN A 335 -53.79 -44.84 -38.32
CA ASN A 335 -53.56 -45.85 -37.26
C ASN A 335 -52.09 -45.92 -36.75
N ASN A 336 -51.19 -45.03 -37.20
CA ASN A 336 -49.75 -45.07 -36.94
C ASN A 336 -49.25 -43.95 -35.99
N LYS A 337 -50.13 -43.30 -35.21
CA LYS A 337 -49.75 -42.21 -34.28
C LYS A 337 -49.66 -42.69 -32.83
N THR A 338 -48.60 -42.30 -32.13
CA THR A 338 -48.45 -42.54 -30.68
C THR A 338 -49.40 -41.66 -29.86
N ASN A 339 -49.56 -41.96 -28.57
CA ASN A 339 -50.34 -41.14 -27.63
C ASN A 339 -49.92 -39.67 -27.61
N LEU A 340 -48.64 -39.37 -27.86
CA LEU A 340 -48.11 -38.01 -27.93
C LEU A 340 -48.46 -37.31 -29.27
N GLY A 341 -48.67 -38.07 -30.34
CA GLY A 341 -49.06 -37.55 -31.66
C GLY A 341 -50.55 -37.19 -31.78
N THR A 342 -51.37 -37.65 -30.83
CA THR A 342 -52.82 -37.38 -30.77
C THR A 342 -53.23 -36.49 -29.59
N LEU A 343 -52.26 -35.81 -28.97
CA LEU A 343 -52.51 -34.96 -27.81
C LEU A 343 -53.43 -33.79 -28.20
N GLY A 344 -54.52 -33.62 -27.44
CA GLY A 344 -55.46 -32.51 -27.63
C GLY A 344 -54.88 -31.18 -27.17
N VAL A 345 -55.36 -30.09 -27.77
CA VAL A 345 -54.96 -28.71 -27.43
C VAL A 345 -56.06 -28.03 -26.61
N SER A 346 -55.70 -27.48 -25.45
CA SER A 346 -56.63 -26.77 -24.56
C SER A 346 -56.82 -25.33 -25.00
N ARG A 347 -58.07 -24.94 -25.32
CA ARG A 347 -58.42 -23.53 -25.63
C ARG A 347 -58.53 -22.66 -24.38
N TYR A 348 -58.62 -23.28 -23.21
CA TYR A 348 -58.73 -22.59 -21.93
C TYR A 348 -57.37 -22.04 -21.44
N GLY A 349 -56.29 -22.77 -21.71
CA GLY A 349 -54.95 -22.49 -21.19
C GLY A 349 -54.42 -21.07 -21.45
N PRO A 350 -54.50 -20.51 -22.67
CA PRO A 350 -54.06 -19.14 -22.93
C PRO A 350 -54.80 -18.08 -22.10
N SER A 351 -56.12 -18.26 -21.92
CA SER A 351 -56.93 -17.35 -21.09
C SER A 351 -56.58 -17.49 -19.62
N LEU A 352 -56.32 -18.73 -19.16
CA LEU A 352 -55.91 -19.02 -17.79
C LEU A 352 -54.54 -18.42 -17.46
N LEU A 353 -53.56 -18.52 -18.37
CA LEU A 353 -52.25 -17.88 -18.21
C LEU A 353 -52.37 -16.36 -18.06
N LYS A 354 -53.18 -15.74 -18.92
CA LYS A 354 -53.43 -14.29 -18.85
C LYS A 354 -54.11 -13.88 -17.54
N ALA A 355 -55.01 -14.71 -17.01
CA ALA A 355 -55.61 -14.44 -15.71
C ALA A 355 -54.60 -14.61 -14.58
N LEU A 356 -53.77 -15.67 -14.65
CA LEU A 356 -52.75 -15.98 -13.65
C LEU A 356 -51.66 -14.92 -13.56
N SER A 357 -51.22 -14.35 -14.70
CA SER A 357 -50.25 -13.25 -14.73
C SER A 357 -50.78 -11.96 -14.08
N ASN A 358 -52.10 -11.81 -13.94
CA ASN A 358 -52.74 -10.67 -13.29
C ASN A 358 -53.09 -10.94 -11.81
N VAL A 359 -52.68 -12.08 -11.26
CA VAL A 359 -52.91 -12.40 -9.84
C VAL A 359 -51.82 -11.76 -8.98
N ARG A 360 -52.26 -10.98 -7.99
CA ARG A 360 -51.40 -10.42 -6.96
C ARG A 360 -52.06 -10.51 -5.59
N PHE A 361 -51.35 -11.02 -4.60
CA PHE A 361 -51.82 -11.09 -3.22
C PHE A 361 -50.68 -11.30 -2.21
N ASN A 362 -50.96 -11.03 -0.94
CA ASN A 362 -50.07 -11.38 0.17
C ASN A 362 -50.39 -12.78 0.72
N GLY A 363 -49.57 -13.74 0.30
CA GLY A 363 -49.62 -15.16 0.66
C GLY A 363 -48.88 -15.49 1.96
N LEU A 364 -48.56 -16.77 2.13
CA LEU A 364 -47.81 -17.29 3.27
C LEU A 364 -46.30 -17.14 3.11
N ALA A 365 -45.79 -17.28 1.87
CA ALA A 365 -44.38 -17.13 1.53
C ALA A 365 -43.96 -15.68 1.28
N GLY A 366 -44.91 -14.73 1.22
CA GLY A 366 -44.66 -13.32 0.98
C GLY A 366 -45.68 -12.72 0.02
N GLU A 367 -45.28 -11.66 -0.66
CA GLU A 367 -46.04 -11.13 -1.80
C GLU A 367 -45.91 -12.10 -2.98
N PHE A 368 -47.04 -12.44 -3.59
CA PHE A 368 -47.11 -13.28 -4.78
C PHE A 368 -47.42 -12.39 -5.98
N GLU A 369 -46.47 -12.30 -6.90
CA GLU A 369 -46.58 -11.57 -8.17
C GLU A 369 -45.74 -12.33 -9.22
N LEU A 370 -46.29 -12.49 -10.42
CA LEU A 370 -45.63 -13.20 -11.51
C LEU A 370 -45.22 -12.21 -12.61
N ILE A 371 -43.91 -12.02 -12.81
CA ILE A 371 -43.36 -11.29 -13.96
C ILE A 371 -42.84 -12.29 -14.98
N ASN A 372 -43.30 -12.18 -16.23
CA ASN A 372 -42.92 -13.09 -17.32
C ASN A 372 -43.12 -14.59 -16.94
N GLY A 373 -44.17 -14.88 -16.15
CA GLY A 373 -44.47 -16.23 -15.68
C GLY A 373 -43.62 -16.69 -14.50
N GLN A 374 -42.82 -15.84 -13.86
CA GLN A 374 -41.95 -16.20 -12.73
C GLN A 374 -42.21 -15.35 -11.49
N LEU A 375 -42.06 -15.96 -10.31
CA LEU A 375 -42.26 -15.29 -9.03
C LEU A 375 -41.24 -14.17 -8.82
N GLU A 376 -41.73 -12.94 -8.64
CA GLU A 376 -40.88 -11.77 -8.38
C GLU A 376 -40.64 -11.60 -6.86
N SER A 377 -39.50 -12.09 -6.38
CA SER A 377 -38.96 -11.71 -5.06
C SER A 377 -37.48 -12.08 -4.97
N SER A 378 -36.65 -11.20 -4.42
CA SER A 378 -35.18 -11.39 -4.45
C SER A 378 -34.51 -10.96 -3.15
N VAL A 379 -35.15 -11.26 -2.01
CA VAL A 379 -34.57 -11.01 -0.68
C VAL A 379 -34.08 -12.33 -0.08
N PHE A 380 -32.82 -12.34 0.37
CA PHE A 380 -32.18 -13.54 0.93
C PHE A 380 -31.66 -13.28 2.35
N ASP A 381 -31.91 -14.22 3.26
CA ASP A 381 -31.28 -14.26 4.57
C ASP A 381 -29.87 -14.86 4.44
N VAL A 382 -28.88 -14.22 5.05
CA VAL A 382 -27.53 -14.76 5.22
C VAL A 382 -27.46 -15.44 6.58
N ILE A 383 -27.18 -16.73 6.60
CA ILE A 383 -27.24 -17.60 7.77
C ILE A 383 -25.85 -18.14 8.08
N ASN A 384 -25.55 -18.25 9.37
CA ASN A 384 -24.40 -19.00 9.88
C ASN A 384 -24.89 -20.18 10.73
N ILE A 385 -24.35 -21.38 10.49
CA ILE A 385 -24.69 -22.60 11.23
C ILE A 385 -23.75 -22.73 12.44
N ILE A 386 -24.34 -22.80 13.64
CA ILE A 386 -23.60 -22.87 14.92
C ILE A 386 -24.18 -24.02 15.75
N GLY A 387 -23.43 -25.11 15.87
CA GLY A 387 -23.87 -26.35 16.51
C GLY A 387 -25.09 -26.91 15.79
N SER A 388 -26.19 -27.05 16.51
CA SER A 388 -27.48 -27.48 15.99
C SER A 388 -28.43 -26.31 15.65
N GLU A 389 -27.95 -25.07 15.73
CA GLU A 389 -28.75 -23.86 15.52
C GLU A 389 -28.34 -23.07 14.27
N GLU A 390 -29.32 -22.43 13.64
CA GLU A 390 -29.13 -21.47 12.55
C GLU A 390 -29.21 -20.04 13.09
N ARG A 391 -28.21 -19.21 12.80
CA ARG A 391 -28.21 -17.79 13.15
C ARG A 391 -28.23 -16.92 11.91
N ILE A 392 -29.26 -16.09 11.76
CA ILE A 392 -29.31 -15.05 10.70
C ILE A 392 -28.33 -13.93 11.07
N ILE A 393 -27.34 -13.70 10.21
CA ILE A 393 -26.28 -12.69 10.39
C ILE A 393 -26.45 -11.48 9.46
N GLY A 394 -27.23 -11.61 8.39
CA GLY A 394 -27.47 -10.53 7.44
C GLY A 394 -28.71 -10.77 6.57
N LEU A 395 -29.11 -9.73 5.86
CA LEU A 395 -30.18 -9.74 4.87
C LEU A 395 -29.64 -9.11 3.58
N TRP A 396 -29.75 -9.81 2.46
CA TRP A 396 -29.38 -9.28 1.16
C TRP A 396 -30.61 -8.80 0.39
N ARG A 397 -30.50 -7.61 -0.20
CA ARG A 397 -31.51 -7.01 -1.09
C ARG A 397 -30.85 -6.56 -2.39
N PRO A 398 -31.54 -6.61 -3.54
CA PRO A 398 -30.95 -6.20 -4.82
C PRO A 398 -30.55 -4.71 -4.83
N SER A 399 -31.34 -3.84 -4.18
CA SER A 399 -31.11 -2.40 -4.15
C SER A 399 -29.98 -1.98 -3.20
N ASN A 400 -29.84 -2.65 -2.06
CA ASN A 400 -28.99 -2.19 -0.95
C ASN A 400 -27.80 -3.12 -0.68
N GLY A 401 -27.70 -4.27 -1.35
CA GLY A 401 -26.71 -5.31 -1.07
C GLY A 401 -26.94 -5.98 0.28
N ILE A 402 -25.85 -6.35 0.96
CA ILE A 402 -25.89 -6.99 2.29
C ILE A 402 -26.08 -5.93 3.38
N VAL A 403 -27.09 -6.15 4.22
CA VAL A 403 -27.41 -5.34 5.41
C VAL A 403 -27.35 -6.22 6.66
N ASN A 404 -26.82 -5.67 7.74
CA ASN A 404 -26.76 -6.38 9.02
C ASN A 404 -28.18 -6.61 9.58
N ALA A 405 -28.49 -7.87 9.92
CA ALA A 405 -29.83 -8.27 10.40
C ALA A 405 -30.27 -7.57 11.70
N LYS A 406 -29.33 -7.02 12.48
CA LYS A 406 -29.61 -6.29 13.74
C LYS A 406 -29.58 -4.76 13.59
N SER A 407 -29.11 -4.23 12.47
CA SER A 407 -29.05 -2.78 12.25
C SER A 407 -30.41 -2.25 11.78
N LYS A 408 -30.93 -1.24 12.47
CA LYS A 408 -32.08 -0.45 12.00
C LYS A 408 -31.67 0.64 10.99
N ASN A 409 -30.38 0.87 10.80
CA ASN A 409 -29.84 1.91 9.92
C ASN A 409 -29.36 1.29 8.61
N THR A 410 -29.85 1.82 7.49
CA THR A 410 -29.57 1.42 6.10
C THR A 410 -28.16 1.80 5.61
N THR A 411 -27.38 2.50 6.42
CA THR A 411 -26.05 3.01 6.09
C THR A 411 -25.03 2.49 7.09
N SER A 412 -24.56 1.25 6.91
CA SER A 412 -23.36 0.78 7.61
C SER A 412 -22.12 1.21 6.84
N VAL A 413 -21.25 1.95 7.53
CA VAL A 413 -19.88 2.30 7.13
C VAL A 413 -19.13 1.06 6.62
N LEU A 414 -18.18 1.28 5.72
CA LEU A 414 -17.29 0.31 5.08
C LEU A 414 -16.60 -0.61 6.12
N GLY A 415 -17.25 -1.71 6.53
CA GLY A 415 -16.68 -2.67 7.48
C GLY A 415 -17.69 -3.64 8.12
N GLU A 416 -18.83 -3.17 8.63
CA GLU A 416 -19.77 -4.02 9.41
C GLU A 416 -21.09 -4.33 8.69
N ARG A 417 -21.00 -4.94 7.48
CA ARG A 417 -22.20 -5.30 6.71
C ARG A 417 -22.89 -6.58 7.20
N LEU A 418 -22.17 -7.46 7.91
CA LEU A 418 -22.67 -8.71 8.48
C LEU A 418 -22.51 -8.72 10.00
N GLY A 419 -23.39 -9.42 10.71
CA GLY A 419 -23.19 -9.75 12.11
C GLY A 419 -21.97 -10.67 12.32
N PRO A 420 -21.49 -10.85 13.57
CA PRO A 420 -20.30 -11.64 13.84
C PRO A 420 -20.47 -13.09 13.36
N VAL A 421 -19.50 -13.55 12.58
CA VAL A 421 -19.43 -14.89 12.00
C VAL A 421 -18.54 -15.78 12.87
N ILE A 422 -18.95 -17.04 13.00
CA ILE A 422 -18.14 -18.13 13.57
C ILE A 422 -17.84 -19.06 12.41
N TRP A 423 -16.57 -19.33 12.17
CA TRP A 423 -16.09 -20.15 11.06
C TRP A 423 -15.90 -21.61 11.48
N PRO A 424 -15.63 -22.52 10.52
CA PRO A 424 -15.22 -23.88 10.83
C PRO A 424 -14.03 -23.90 11.79
N GLY A 425 -13.91 -24.96 12.61
CA GLY A 425 -13.00 -24.99 13.76
C GLY A 425 -13.39 -24.09 14.94
N LYS A 426 -14.59 -23.48 14.92
CA LYS A 426 -15.09 -22.53 15.94
C LYS A 426 -14.25 -21.24 16.05
N SER A 427 -13.51 -20.89 15.00
CA SER A 427 -12.72 -19.66 14.94
C SER A 427 -13.60 -18.43 14.76
N LYS A 428 -13.18 -17.30 15.35
CA LYS A 428 -13.79 -15.97 15.12
C LYS A 428 -13.02 -15.16 14.09
N ASP A 429 -11.80 -15.58 13.77
CA ASP A 429 -10.95 -14.91 12.82
C ASP A 429 -11.40 -15.26 11.41
N VAL A 430 -11.49 -14.24 10.54
CA VAL A 430 -11.90 -14.44 9.15
C VAL A 430 -10.84 -15.27 8.43
N PRO A 431 -11.18 -16.46 7.88
CA PRO A 431 -10.23 -17.26 7.14
C PRO A 431 -9.74 -16.49 5.92
N LYS A 432 -8.44 -16.63 5.63
CA LYS A 432 -7.83 -16.00 4.44
C LYS A 432 -8.42 -16.52 3.12
N GLY A 433 -9.14 -17.65 3.14
CA GLY A 433 -9.73 -18.27 1.96
C GLY A 433 -8.74 -19.13 1.15
N TRP A 434 -7.54 -19.35 1.68
CA TRP A 434 -6.52 -20.19 1.07
C TRP A 434 -5.57 -20.78 2.13
N GLN A 435 -4.85 -21.84 1.76
CA GLN A 435 -3.77 -22.45 2.54
C GLN A 435 -2.62 -22.83 1.60
N ILE A 436 -1.39 -22.91 2.11
CA ILE A 436 -0.24 -23.40 1.33
C ILE A 436 -0.59 -24.81 0.81
N PRO A 437 -0.68 -24.99 -0.52
CA PRO A 437 -1.07 -26.26 -1.10
C PRO A 437 0.03 -27.30 -0.90
N THR A 438 -0.36 -28.54 -0.63
CA THR A 438 0.60 -29.65 -0.48
C THR A 438 1.30 -29.99 -1.81
N ASN A 439 0.66 -29.66 -2.96
CA ASN A 439 1.15 -29.94 -4.32
C ASN A 439 0.95 -28.78 -5.32
N GLY A 440 0.90 -27.52 -4.86
CA GLY A 440 0.59 -26.38 -5.74
C GLY A 440 1.72 -25.98 -6.69
N LYS A 441 1.36 -25.38 -7.83
CA LYS A 441 2.29 -24.79 -8.78
C LYS A 441 2.99 -23.59 -8.13
N MET A 442 4.28 -23.74 -7.81
CA MET A 442 5.11 -22.66 -7.28
C MET A 442 5.39 -21.61 -8.36
N LEU A 443 5.51 -20.34 -7.98
CA LEU A 443 5.91 -19.25 -8.87
C LEU A 443 7.39 -19.42 -9.21
N ARG A 444 7.74 -19.67 -10.47
CA ARG A 444 9.14 -19.80 -10.90
C ARG A 444 9.76 -18.41 -10.98
N VAL A 445 10.60 -18.06 -10.02
CA VAL A 445 11.23 -16.75 -9.91
C VAL A 445 12.67 -16.83 -10.39
N GLY A 446 12.99 -16.14 -11.48
CA GLY A 446 14.36 -15.98 -11.96
C GLY A 446 15.14 -14.96 -11.13
N ILE A 447 16.38 -15.29 -10.77
CA ILE A 447 17.27 -14.43 -9.98
C ILE A 447 18.61 -14.26 -10.70
N PRO A 448 19.13 -13.02 -10.87
CA PRO A 448 20.44 -12.78 -11.47
C PRO A 448 21.56 -13.23 -10.53
N VAL A 449 22.57 -13.93 -11.06
CA VAL A 449 23.78 -14.27 -10.32
C VAL A 449 24.92 -13.36 -10.75
N LYS A 450 25.37 -12.47 -9.87
CA LYS A 450 26.47 -11.52 -10.11
C LYS A 450 27.79 -11.97 -9.50
N LYS A 451 28.90 -11.54 -10.11
CA LYS A 451 30.25 -11.72 -9.53
C LYS A 451 30.61 -10.66 -8.47
N GLY A 452 29.93 -9.51 -8.47
CA GLY A 452 30.15 -8.41 -7.52
C GLY A 452 28.83 -7.75 -7.11
N PHE A 453 28.86 -6.87 -6.10
CA PHE A 453 27.67 -6.26 -5.48
C PHE A 453 26.67 -7.29 -4.90
N LEU A 454 27.22 -8.30 -4.20
CA LEU A 454 26.49 -9.39 -3.56
C LEU A 454 25.51 -8.92 -2.48
N GLU A 455 25.62 -7.66 -2.03
CA GLU A 455 24.67 -7.02 -1.12
C GLU A 455 23.26 -6.91 -1.71
N PHE A 456 23.12 -6.79 -3.04
CA PHE A 456 21.82 -6.68 -3.70
C PHE A 456 21.18 -8.05 -3.94
N VAL A 457 21.95 -8.97 -4.51
CA VAL A 457 21.53 -10.34 -4.82
C VAL A 457 22.75 -11.26 -4.75
N ASP A 458 22.64 -12.31 -3.94
CA ASP A 458 23.58 -13.43 -3.82
C ASP A 458 22.79 -14.75 -3.88
N ALA A 459 23.44 -15.77 -4.43
CA ALA A 459 22.83 -17.03 -4.80
C ALA A 459 23.68 -18.19 -4.27
N LYS A 460 23.35 -18.70 -3.07
CA LYS A 460 24.04 -19.86 -2.51
C LYS A 460 23.34 -21.14 -2.95
N ILE A 461 24.04 -21.94 -3.74
CA ILE A 461 23.58 -23.26 -4.16
C ILE A 461 24.04 -24.27 -3.12
N ASP A 462 23.11 -24.95 -2.48
CA ASP A 462 23.43 -26.06 -1.59
C ASP A 462 24.00 -27.22 -2.42
N PRO A 463 25.25 -27.65 -2.17
CA PRO A 463 25.93 -28.66 -2.97
C PRO A 463 25.29 -30.06 -2.87
N ILE A 464 24.42 -30.32 -1.88
CA ILE A 464 23.81 -31.64 -1.66
C ILE A 464 22.41 -31.71 -2.26
N SER A 465 21.59 -30.68 -2.04
CA SER A 465 20.19 -30.67 -2.48
C SER A 465 19.98 -30.01 -3.86
N ASN A 466 21.00 -29.36 -4.42
CA ASN A 466 20.88 -28.43 -5.56
C ASN A 466 19.81 -27.33 -5.33
N ALA A 467 19.35 -27.14 -4.09
CA ALA A 467 18.40 -26.09 -3.74
C ALA A 467 19.16 -24.77 -3.60
N MET A 468 18.67 -23.75 -4.29
CA MET A 468 19.22 -22.40 -4.24
C MET A 468 18.57 -21.63 -3.10
N THR A 469 19.39 -21.05 -2.23
CA THR A 469 18.97 -20.09 -1.21
C THR A 469 19.42 -18.70 -1.64
N PRO A 470 18.51 -17.86 -2.16
CA PRO A 470 18.86 -16.49 -2.50
C PRO A 470 18.90 -15.63 -1.24
N THR A 471 19.87 -14.72 -1.19
CA THR A 471 20.02 -13.72 -0.13
C THR A 471 20.34 -12.38 -0.75
N GLY A 472 19.97 -11.28 -0.12
CA GLY A 472 20.30 -9.94 -0.63
C GLY A 472 19.16 -8.96 -0.40
N TYR A 473 19.48 -7.68 -0.54
CA TYR A 473 18.54 -6.58 -0.38
C TYR A 473 17.26 -6.75 -1.22
N CYS A 474 17.39 -7.10 -2.50
CA CYS A 474 16.22 -7.23 -3.40
C CYS A 474 15.34 -8.44 -3.04
N ILE A 475 15.95 -9.51 -2.51
CA ILE A 475 15.25 -10.74 -2.12
C ILE A 475 14.45 -10.52 -0.84
N GLU A 476 15.04 -9.85 0.15
CA GLU A 476 14.35 -9.57 1.42
C GLU A 476 13.16 -8.63 1.23
N ILE A 477 13.28 -7.64 0.34
CA ILE A 477 12.14 -6.80 -0.03
C ILE A 477 11.06 -7.64 -0.71
N PHE A 478 11.42 -8.50 -1.66
CA PHE A 478 10.45 -9.36 -2.32
C PHE A 478 9.70 -10.25 -1.33
N GLU A 479 10.41 -10.90 -0.40
CA GLU A 479 9.77 -11.72 0.63
C GLU A 479 8.89 -10.92 1.60
N ALA A 480 9.31 -9.71 1.99
CA ALA A 480 8.49 -8.80 2.80
C ALA A 480 7.20 -8.42 2.06
N VAL A 481 7.30 -8.12 0.77
CA VAL A 481 6.17 -7.79 -0.10
C VAL A 481 5.20 -8.97 -0.23
N LEU A 482 5.71 -10.18 -0.46
CA LEU A 482 4.87 -11.38 -0.54
C LEU A 482 4.10 -11.65 0.76
N LYS A 483 4.67 -11.32 1.94
CA LYS A 483 3.99 -11.46 3.24
C LYS A 483 2.83 -10.48 3.43
N LYS A 484 2.84 -9.33 2.74
CA LYS A 484 1.77 -8.31 2.83
C LYS A 484 0.61 -8.56 1.85
N LEU A 485 0.75 -9.51 0.92
CA LEU A 485 -0.32 -9.84 -0.01
C LEU A 485 -1.51 -10.52 0.71
N PRO A 486 -2.76 -10.27 0.28
CA PRO A 486 -3.94 -10.94 0.85
C PRO A 486 -4.01 -12.43 0.49
N TYR A 487 -3.17 -12.88 -0.46
CA TYR A 487 -3.04 -14.26 -0.91
C TYR A 487 -1.58 -14.73 -0.91
N SER A 488 -1.33 -16.03 -0.68
CA SER A 488 0.04 -16.57 -0.77
C SER A 488 0.50 -16.67 -2.19
N VAL A 489 1.74 -16.24 -2.39
CA VAL A 489 2.57 -16.59 -3.53
C VAL A 489 3.78 -17.33 -2.97
N ILE A 490 4.03 -18.56 -3.41
CA ILE A 490 5.18 -19.35 -2.98
C ILE A 490 6.22 -19.29 -4.09
N PRO A 491 7.34 -18.58 -3.88
CA PRO A 491 8.39 -18.50 -4.89
C PRO A 491 9.23 -19.78 -4.88
N LYS A 492 9.53 -20.29 -6.08
CA LYS A 492 10.60 -21.23 -6.34
C LYS A 492 11.68 -20.49 -7.13
N TYR A 493 12.79 -20.24 -6.47
CA TYR A 493 13.89 -19.48 -7.02
C TYR A 493 14.74 -20.31 -7.98
N ILE A 494 15.11 -19.72 -9.12
CA ILE A 494 15.92 -20.32 -10.18
C ILE A 494 17.03 -19.32 -10.55
N ALA A 495 18.28 -19.78 -10.47
CA ALA A 495 19.43 -18.97 -10.83
C ALA A 495 19.52 -18.74 -12.35
N PHE A 496 19.67 -17.48 -12.75
CA PHE A 496 20.02 -17.12 -14.11
C PHE A 496 21.54 -17.04 -14.25
N LEU A 497 22.12 -18.05 -14.91
CA LEU A 497 23.56 -18.14 -15.17
C LEU A 497 23.85 -17.58 -16.56
N SER A 498 24.30 -16.32 -16.64
CA SER A 498 24.74 -15.70 -17.89
C SER A 498 26.26 -15.47 -17.87
N PRO A 499 27.01 -15.88 -18.91
CA PRO A 499 28.44 -15.60 -19.02
C PRO A 499 28.78 -14.09 -19.00
N ASP A 500 27.86 -13.27 -19.53
CA ASP A 500 28.04 -11.84 -19.78
C ASP A 500 27.15 -10.95 -18.87
N GLU A 501 26.47 -11.53 -17.88
CA GLU A 501 25.54 -10.82 -16.97
C GLU A 501 24.46 -10.00 -17.72
N ASN A 502 23.91 -10.55 -18.81
CA ASN A 502 22.94 -9.84 -19.65
C ASN A 502 21.51 -9.85 -19.06
N TYR A 503 21.09 -8.71 -18.50
CA TYR A 503 19.75 -8.52 -17.93
C TYR A 503 18.62 -8.50 -18.97
N ASP A 504 18.89 -8.10 -20.22
CA ASP A 504 17.84 -8.03 -21.25
C ASP A 504 17.35 -9.42 -21.63
N GLU A 505 18.27 -10.39 -21.70
CA GLU A 505 17.94 -11.81 -21.92
C GLU A 505 17.14 -12.39 -20.74
N MET A 506 17.53 -12.05 -19.50
CA MET A 506 16.79 -12.51 -18.31
C MET A 506 15.34 -12.02 -18.32
N VAL A 507 15.12 -10.76 -18.69
CA VAL A 507 13.77 -10.18 -18.82
C VAL A 507 13.01 -10.83 -19.98
N TYR A 508 13.68 -11.08 -21.09
CA TYR A 508 13.07 -11.75 -22.24
C TYR A 508 12.60 -13.19 -21.90
N GLN A 509 13.26 -13.88 -20.98
CA GLN A 509 12.84 -15.21 -20.50
C GLN A 509 11.51 -15.21 -19.72
N VAL A 510 11.09 -14.07 -19.18
CA VAL A 510 9.74 -13.91 -18.62
C VAL A 510 8.70 -13.85 -19.73
N TYR A 511 9.00 -13.15 -20.83
CA TYR A 511 8.12 -13.07 -22.00
C TYR A 511 7.94 -14.43 -22.69
N THR A 512 9.00 -15.24 -22.77
CA THR A 512 8.93 -16.61 -23.33
C THR A 512 8.31 -17.65 -22.39
N GLY A 513 8.00 -17.27 -21.14
CA GLY A 513 7.33 -18.14 -20.16
C GLY A 513 8.25 -19.14 -19.45
N ALA A 514 9.57 -18.98 -19.56
CA ALA A 514 10.55 -19.78 -18.81
C ALA A 514 10.49 -19.46 -17.31
N TYR A 515 10.32 -18.18 -16.96
CA TYR A 515 10.05 -17.70 -15.61
C TYR A 515 8.67 -17.06 -15.51
N ASP A 516 8.03 -17.20 -14.35
CA ASP A 516 6.75 -16.57 -14.05
C ASP A 516 6.93 -15.18 -13.44
N ALA A 517 8.13 -14.89 -12.90
CA ALA A 517 8.57 -13.57 -12.47
C ALA A 517 10.11 -13.50 -12.43
N VAL A 518 10.68 -12.30 -12.44
CA VAL A 518 12.11 -12.08 -12.18
C VAL A 518 12.29 -11.08 -11.05
N VAL A 519 13.16 -11.43 -10.10
CA VAL A 519 13.43 -10.66 -8.88
C VAL A 519 14.93 -10.42 -8.78
N GLY A 520 15.29 -9.16 -8.58
CA GLY A 520 16.66 -8.71 -8.45
C GLY A 520 16.76 -7.22 -8.71
N ASP A 521 17.99 -6.74 -8.79
CA ASP A 521 18.43 -5.40 -9.17
C ASP A 521 18.18 -5.08 -10.67
N VAL A 522 16.95 -5.31 -11.13
CA VAL A 522 16.53 -5.06 -12.51
C VAL A 522 15.99 -3.65 -12.66
N THR A 523 16.70 -2.81 -13.40
CA THR A 523 16.26 -1.43 -13.71
C THR A 523 15.13 -1.43 -14.74
N ILE A 524 14.13 -0.57 -14.49
CA ILE A 524 13.02 -0.32 -15.40
C ILE A 524 13.49 0.56 -16.56
N VAL A 525 13.49 0.02 -17.78
CA VAL A 525 13.91 0.71 -19.01
C VAL A 525 12.85 0.54 -20.09
N ALA A 526 12.67 1.57 -20.93
CA ALA A 526 11.68 1.58 -22.00
C ALA A 526 11.76 0.34 -22.91
N ASN A 527 12.95 -0.07 -23.34
CA ASN A 527 13.14 -1.24 -24.19
C ASN A 527 12.58 -2.54 -23.56
N ARG A 528 12.78 -2.72 -22.24
CA ARG A 528 12.30 -3.89 -21.50
C ARG A 528 10.77 -3.89 -21.34
N SER A 529 10.16 -2.72 -21.11
CA SER A 529 8.70 -2.57 -20.94
C SER A 529 7.87 -2.98 -22.17
N LEU A 530 8.51 -3.13 -23.35
CA LEU A 530 7.85 -3.65 -24.53
C LEU A 530 7.44 -5.13 -24.38
N TYR A 531 8.17 -5.90 -23.58
CA TYR A 531 8.00 -7.36 -23.46
C TYR A 531 7.33 -7.79 -22.14
N VAL A 532 7.51 -7.02 -21.07
CA VAL A 532 7.10 -7.37 -19.70
C VAL A 532 6.46 -6.17 -18.99
N ASP A 533 5.72 -6.44 -17.92
CA ASP A 533 5.25 -5.40 -17.00
C ASP A 533 6.15 -5.35 -15.75
N PHE A 534 6.46 -4.13 -15.31
CA PHE A 534 7.23 -3.89 -14.10
C PHE A 534 6.33 -3.46 -12.96
N THR A 535 6.73 -3.80 -11.74
CA THR A 535 6.14 -3.20 -10.54
C THR A 535 6.59 -1.74 -10.39
N LEU A 536 5.96 -1.02 -9.46
CA LEU A 536 6.52 0.25 -8.97
C LEU A 536 7.98 0.06 -8.48
N PRO A 537 8.85 1.05 -8.69
CA PRO A 537 10.24 0.96 -8.28
C PRO A 537 10.35 0.96 -6.75
N TYR A 538 11.23 0.11 -6.22
CA TYR A 538 11.49 0.01 -4.78
C TYR A 538 12.86 0.61 -4.38
N THR A 539 13.60 1.17 -5.33
CA THR A 539 14.84 1.92 -5.08
C THR A 539 14.80 3.32 -5.70
N GLU A 540 15.75 4.16 -5.28
CA GLU A 540 15.93 5.49 -5.84
C GLU A 540 16.21 5.45 -7.34
N SER A 541 15.72 6.47 -8.02
CA SER A 541 15.72 6.60 -9.48
C SER A 541 16.88 7.48 -9.93
N GLY A 542 17.68 7.02 -10.89
CA GLY A 542 18.68 7.82 -11.59
C GLY A 542 20.06 7.18 -11.72
N VAL A 543 20.82 7.65 -12.71
CA VAL A 543 22.25 7.37 -12.89
C VAL A 543 23.02 8.62 -12.51
N SER A 544 23.95 8.49 -11.55
CA SER A 544 24.75 9.59 -11.03
C SER A 544 26.21 9.46 -11.42
N MET A 545 26.91 10.59 -11.37
CA MET A 545 28.36 10.63 -11.56
C MET A 545 29.05 10.60 -10.18
N MET A 546 30.00 9.68 -10.00
CA MET A 546 30.88 9.61 -8.84
C MET A 546 32.28 10.10 -9.20
N VAL A 547 32.84 10.98 -8.36
CA VAL A 547 34.15 11.62 -8.58
C VAL A 547 34.97 11.70 -7.29
N PRO A 548 36.32 11.69 -7.38
CA PRO A 548 37.19 11.88 -6.22
C PRO A 548 37.14 13.31 -5.69
N LEU A 549 37.28 13.47 -4.37
CA LEU A 549 37.36 14.76 -3.68
C LEU A 549 38.73 15.43 -3.89
N LYS A 550 38.74 16.76 -4.07
CA LYS A 550 39.97 17.53 -4.25
C LYS A 550 40.51 18.03 -2.91
N ASP A 551 41.58 17.42 -2.39
CA ASP A 551 42.27 17.89 -1.18
C ASP A 551 43.13 19.13 -1.51
N ASN A 552 42.82 20.29 -0.92
CA ASN A 552 43.43 21.57 -1.30
C ASN A 552 44.07 22.25 -0.09
N LYS A 553 45.17 21.68 0.39
CA LYS A 553 46.03 22.23 1.45
C LYS A 553 46.84 23.42 0.92
N ASN A 554 46.19 24.57 0.77
CA ASN A 554 46.89 25.82 0.39
C ASN A 554 47.40 26.55 1.63
N THR A 555 48.70 26.88 1.68
CA THR A 555 49.38 27.57 2.81
C THR A 555 49.06 29.08 2.89
N TRP A 556 48.58 29.68 1.79
CA TRP A 556 48.29 31.13 1.67
C TRP A 556 46.79 31.42 1.65
N VAL A 557 46.00 30.74 2.50
CA VAL A 557 44.53 30.89 2.53
C VAL A 557 44.11 32.33 2.83
N PHE A 558 44.84 33.02 3.72
CA PHE A 558 44.48 34.34 4.22
C PHE A 558 44.52 35.48 3.18
N LEU A 559 45.16 35.29 2.02
CA LEU A 559 45.19 36.28 0.93
C LEU A 559 44.04 36.11 -0.07
N ARG A 560 43.39 34.93 -0.10
CA ARG A 560 42.31 34.62 -1.05
C ARG A 560 40.97 35.36 -0.87
N PRO A 561 40.58 35.88 0.32
CA PRO A 561 39.29 36.55 0.49
C PRO A 561 39.10 37.79 -0.39
N TRP A 562 40.18 38.41 -0.84
CA TRP A 562 40.18 39.60 -1.69
C TRP A 562 40.99 39.39 -2.97
N SER A 563 40.59 40.08 -4.05
CA SER A 563 41.39 40.15 -5.26
C SER A 563 42.65 40.99 -5.04
N LEU A 564 43.68 40.75 -5.87
CA LEU A 564 44.90 41.56 -5.85
C LEU A 564 44.59 43.04 -6.10
N ASP A 565 43.61 43.34 -6.96
CA ASP A 565 43.18 44.72 -7.26
C ASP A 565 42.68 45.46 -6.01
N LEU A 566 41.92 44.79 -5.15
CA LEU A 566 41.39 45.39 -3.92
C LEU A 566 42.48 45.60 -2.87
N TRP A 567 43.44 44.66 -2.76
CA TRP A 567 44.61 44.80 -1.89
C TRP A 567 45.45 46.02 -2.26
N VAL A 568 45.77 46.18 -3.55
CA VAL A 568 46.56 47.31 -4.06
C VAL A 568 45.81 48.62 -3.89
N THR A 569 44.53 48.66 -4.22
CA THR A 569 43.69 49.86 -4.07
C THR A 569 43.66 50.32 -2.61
N THR A 570 43.45 49.39 -1.67
CA THR A 570 43.43 49.69 -0.24
C THR A 570 44.75 50.28 0.23
N ALA A 571 45.89 49.68 -0.18
CA ALA A 571 47.23 50.20 0.16
C ALA A 571 47.47 51.62 -0.36
N CYS A 572 47.04 51.92 -1.60
CA CYS A 572 47.15 53.26 -2.17
C CYS A 572 46.32 54.30 -1.39
N PHE A 573 45.09 53.95 -0.98
CA PHE A 573 44.25 54.84 -0.19
C PHE A 573 44.79 55.09 1.22
N PHE A 574 45.45 54.11 1.85
CA PHE A 574 46.15 54.33 3.13
C PHE A 574 47.23 55.40 3.00
N VAL A 575 48.05 55.36 1.95
CA VAL A 575 49.08 56.38 1.69
C VAL A 575 48.43 57.75 1.42
N PHE A 576 47.36 57.78 0.62
CA PHE A 576 46.63 59.01 0.30
C PHE A 576 46.03 59.68 1.54
N ILE A 577 45.36 58.93 2.41
CA ILE A 577 44.77 59.47 3.64
C ILE A 577 45.86 59.94 4.62
N GLY A 578 46.96 59.19 4.75
CA GLY A 578 48.12 59.65 5.53
C GLY A 578 48.67 61.00 5.05
N PHE A 579 48.71 61.20 3.73
CA PHE A 579 49.13 62.47 3.13
C PHE A 579 48.12 63.61 3.36
N ILE A 580 46.81 63.35 3.25
CA ILE A 580 45.77 64.35 3.50
C ILE A 580 45.77 64.79 4.97
N VAL A 581 45.86 63.83 5.90
CA VAL A 581 45.93 64.15 7.33
C VAL A 581 47.22 64.91 7.65
N TRP A 582 48.35 64.55 7.03
CA TRP A 582 49.59 65.30 7.14
C TRP A 582 49.39 66.77 6.76
N ILE A 583 48.83 67.07 5.58
CA ILE A 583 48.59 68.46 5.12
C ILE A 583 47.72 69.24 6.13
N LEU A 584 46.63 68.62 6.60
CA LEU A 584 45.63 69.27 7.44
C LEU A 584 46.13 69.52 8.88
N GLU A 585 46.96 68.63 9.41
CA GLU A 585 47.53 68.77 10.76
C GLU A 585 48.86 69.54 10.77
N HIS A 586 49.58 69.62 9.64
CA HIS A 586 50.91 70.23 9.54
C HIS A 586 50.98 71.68 10.07
N ARG A 587 49.90 72.44 9.91
CA ARG A 587 49.84 73.84 10.35
C ARG A 587 49.50 74.01 11.83
N VAL A 588 48.86 73.03 12.47
CA VAL A 588 48.19 73.20 13.77
C VAL A 588 48.78 72.30 14.86
N ASN A 589 49.30 71.12 14.50
CA ASN A 589 49.71 70.10 15.46
C ASN A 589 51.23 69.97 15.56
N THR A 590 51.76 70.03 16.78
CA THR A 590 53.19 69.89 17.06
C THR A 590 53.68 68.45 16.95
N ASP A 591 52.80 67.46 17.13
CA ASP A 591 53.15 66.03 17.06
C ASP A 591 53.43 65.58 15.59
N PHE A 592 52.95 66.32 14.58
CA PHE A 592 53.23 66.08 13.15
C PHE A 592 54.41 66.92 12.60
N ARG A 593 55.24 67.50 13.48
CA ARG A 593 56.45 68.28 13.13
C ARG A 593 57.73 67.53 13.52
N GLY A 594 58.77 67.69 12.71
CA GLY A 594 60.09 67.07 12.93
C GLY A 594 60.97 67.11 11.68
N PRO A 595 62.16 66.49 11.67
CA PRO A 595 62.95 66.31 10.44
C PRO A 595 62.17 65.49 9.40
N PRO A 596 62.43 65.65 8.08
CA PRO A 596 61.58 65.08 7.01
C PRO A 596 61.32 63.57 7.12
N HIS A 597 62.31 62.79 7.56
CA HIS A 597 62.18 61.35 7.76
C HIS A 597 61.22 60.97 8.89
N HIS A 598 61.13 61.79 9.95
CA HIS A 598 60.22 61.58 11.06
C HIS A 598 58.77 61.89 10.67
N GLN A 599 58.55 62.96 9.90
CA GLN A 599 57.20 63.36 9.44
C GLN A 599 56.55 62.32 8.53
N ILE A 600 57.32 61.76 7.60
CA ILE A 600 56.84 60.71 6.70
C ILE A 600 56.51 59.45 7.51
N GLY A 601 57.34 59.14 8.51
CA GLY A 601 57.13 58.02 9.43
C GLY A 601 55.86 58.16 10.28
N THR A 602 55.62 59.32 10.90
CA THR A 602 54.44 59.58 11.73
C THR A 602 53.15 59.54 10.91
N SER A 603 53.14 60.09 9.68
CA SER A 603 51.96 60.07 8.81
C SER A 603 51.61 58.66 8.30
N PHE A 604 52.62 57.86 7.93
CA PHE A 604 52.40 56.48 7.53
C PHE A 604 51.97 55.60 8.70
N TRP A 605 52.60 55.78 9.87
CA TRP A 605 52.22 55.09 11.11
C TRP A 605 50.81 55.43 11.56
N PHE A 606 50.42 56.72 11.48
CA PHE A 606 49.06 57.17 11.78
C PHE A 606 48.03 56.52 10.85
N ALA A 607 48.26 56.56 9.53
CA ALA A 607 47.37 55.96 8.55
C ALA A 607 47.22 54.44 8.74
N PHE A 608 48.31 53.73 9.06
CA PHE A 608 48.24 52.30 9.34
C PHE A 608 47.54 52.00 10.68
N SER A 609 47.74 52.84 11.70
CA SER A 609 47.13 52.69 13.03
C SER A 609 45.61 52.86 13.02
N THR A 610 45.05 53.57 12.02
CA THR A 610 43.59 53.67 11.84
C THR A 610 42.95 52.32 11.50
N MET A 611 43.73 51.36 10.97
CA MET A 611 43.25 50.01 10.66
C MET A 611 42.94 49.18 11.91
N ASN A 612 43.71 49.35 12.98
CA ASN A 612 43.56 48.57 14.21
C ASN A 612 42.97 49.39 15.38
N PHE A 613 42.39 50.57 15.11
CA PHE A 613 41.86 51.51 16.12
C PHE A 613 42.86 51.93 17.21
N ALA A 614 44.17 51.86 16.92
CA ALA A 614 45.24 52.11 17.89
C ALA A 614 45.81 53.54 17.75
N HIS A 615 44.98 54.57 17.92
CA HIS A 615 45.43 55.97 17.76
C HIS A 615 46.30 56.42 18.94
N ARG A 616 47.59 56.67 18.69
CA ARG A 616 48.53 57.25 19.68
C ARG A 616 48.59 58.78 19.64
N GLU A 617 48.30 59.38 18.48
CA GLU A 617 48.40 60.83 18.24
C GLU A 617 47.00 61.49 18.21
N LYS A 618 46.85 62.61 18.91
CA LYS A 618 45.58 63.35 18.97
C LYS A 618 45.46 64.29 17.77
N VAL A 619 44.42 64.12 16.96
CA VAL A 619 44.10 65.00 15.81
C VAL A 619 43.41 66.27 16.33
N VAL A 620 43.99 67.45 16.02
CA VAL A 620 43.53 68.73 16.58
C VAL A 620 42.58 69.46 15.62
N SER A 621 42.78 69.35 14.31
CA SER A 621 41.98 70.04 13.29
C SER A 621 40.59 69.41 13.12
N ASN A 622 39.54 70.24 13.15
CA ASN A 622 38.17 69.79 12.92
C ASN A 622 37.98 69.17 11.53
N LEU A 623 38.71 69.66 10.52
CA LEU A 623 38.63 69.14 9.14
C LEU A 623 39.33 67.78 9.02
N ALA A 624 40.46 67.60 9.72
CA ALA A 624 41.14 66.31 9.80
C ALA A 624 40.31 65.27 10.58
N ARG A 625 39.63 65.68 11.68
CA ARG A 625 38.71 64.79 12.41
C ARG A 625 37.58 64.26 11.54
N PHE A 626 37.03 65.09 10.66
CA PHE A 626 35.99 64.65 9.72
C PHE A 626 36.54 63.63 8.72
N VAL A 627 37.71 63.90 8.10
CA VAL A 627 38.36 62.96 7.17
C VAL A 627 38.68 61.63 7.87
N VAL A 628 39.19 61.67 9.10
CA VAL A 628 39.50 60.48 9.90
C VAL A 628 38.24 59.70 10.27
N LEU A 629 37.13 60.37 10.64
CA LEU A 629 35.85 59.70 10.93
C LEU A 629 35.31 58.93 9.71
N VAL A 630 35.30 59.58 8.53
CA VAL A 630 34.88 58.93 7.29
C VAL A 630 35.80 57.77 6.92
N TRP A 631 37.11 57.95 7.08
CA TRP A 631 38.09 56.90 6.82
C TRP A 631 37.94 55.70 7.77
N CYS A 632 37.73 55.93 9.07
CA CYS A 632 37.45 54.88 10.03
C CYS A 632 36.21 54.07 9.64
N PHE A 633 35.15 54.71 9.12
CA PHE A 633 33.97 54.00 8.62
C PHE A 633 34.30 53.10 7.42
N VAL A 634 35.08 53.59 6.45
CA VAL A 634 35.52 52.79 5.30
C VAL A 634 36.35 51.59 5.75
N VAL A 635 37.29 51.80 6.67
CA VAL A 635 38.16 50.73 7.18
C VAL A 635 37.38 49.70 8.01
N LEU A 636 36.36 50.13 8.78
CA LEU A 636 35.42 49.21 9.42
C LEU A 636 34.74 48.28 8.41
N VAL A 637 34.19 48.84 7.33
CA VAL A 637 33.52 48.05 6.29
C VAL A 637 34.49 47.07 5.63
N LEU A 638 35.73 47.51 5.35
CA LEU A 638 36.77 46.65 4.79
C LEU A 638 37.11 45.47 5.73
N ILE A 639 37.37 45.73 7.01
CA ILE A 639 37.71 44.67 7.99
C ILE A 639 36.55 43.69 8.15
N GLN A 640 35.31 44.18 8.27
CA GLN A 640 34.12 43.34 8.39
C GLN A 640 33.91 42.48 7.13
N SER A 641 34.08 43.05 5.94
CA SER A 641 33.99 42.33 4.67
C SER A 641 35.08 41.25 4.55
N TYR A 642 36.31 41.56 4.94
CA TYR A 642 37.40 40.59 4.97
C TYR A 642 37.09 39.41 5.89
N THR A 643 36.65 39.68 7.13
CA THR A 643 36.32 38.63 8.10
C THR A 643 35.12 37.80 7.63
N ALA A 644 34.09 38.40 7.04
CA ALA A 644 32.94 37.70 6.48
C ALA A 644 33.33 36.77 5.32
N ASN A 645 34.13 37.26 4.37
CA ASN A 645 34.59 36.48 3.22
C ASN A 645 35.56 35.37 3.63
N LEU A 646 36.46 35.63 4.58
CA LEU A 646 37.35 34.61 5.13
C LEU A 646 36.56 33.50 5.84
N THR A 647 35.55 33.87 6.63
CA THR A 647 34.65 32.92 7.31
C THR A 647 33.87 32.08 6.30
N SER A 648 33.26 32.73 5.31
CA SER A 648 32.56 32.06 4.18
C SER A 648 33.47 31.09 3.44
N PHE A 649 34.73 31.48 3.20
CA PHE A 649 35.71 30.64 2.53
C PHE A 649 36.07 29.40 3.36
N PHE A 650 36.11 29.51 4.69
CA PHE A 650 36.33 28.37 5.57
C PHE A 650 35.08 27.47 5.70
N THR A 651 33.87 28.03 5.62
CA THR A 651 32.63 27.23 5.64
C THR A 651 32.34 26.51 4.32
N VAL A 652 32.67 27.12 3.17
CA VAL A 652 32.43 26.56 1.81
C VAL A 652 33.55 25.60 1.36
N LYS A 653 34.66 25.50 2.09
CA LYS A 653 35.78 24.60 1.75
C LYS A 653 35.49 23.11 1.95
N LEU A 654 34.30 22.73 2.39
CA LEU A 654 33.85 21.34 2.40
C LEU A 654 33.18 21.02 1.06
N LEU A 655 33.76 20.06 0.31
CA LEU A 655 33.18 19.34 -0.84
C LEU A 655 33.23 20.04 -2.21
N ARG A 656 34.43 20.33 -2.73
CA ARG A 656 34.58 20.59 -4.18
C ARG A 656 34.86 19.27 -4.93
N PRO A 657 33.90 18.76 -5.73
CA PRO A 657 34.18 17.64 -6.62
C PRO A 657 35.24 18.02 -7.66
N THR A 658 36.03 17.04 -8.12
CA THR A 658 37.05 17.26 -9.17
C THR A 658 36.41 17.70 -10.50
N VAL A 659 35.20 17.23 -10.78
CA VAL A 659 34.40 17.59 -11.97
C VAL A 659 32.95 17.81 -11.53
N THR A 660 32.35 18.92 -11.93
CA THR A 660 30.94 19.26 -11.64
C THR A 660 30.01 18.96 -12.82
N ASN A 661 30.48 19.08 -14.06
CA ASN A 661 29.67 18.87 -15.25
C ASN A 661 30.18 17.68 -16.07
N TRP A 662 29.31 16.72 -16.37
CA TRP A 662 29.65 15.55 -17.15
C TRP A 662 30.05 15.87 -18.60
N LYS A 663 29.56 17.00 -19.17
CA LYS A 663 29.92 17.41 -20.53
C LYS A 663 31.41 17.72 -20.69
N ASP A 664 32.06 18.16 -19.61
CA ASP A 664 33.50 18.42 -19.62
C ASP A 664 34.29 17.12 -19.86
N LEU A 665 33.76 15.97 -19.43
CA LEU A 665 34.41 14.67 -19.64
C LEU A 665 34.44 14.28 -21.13
N ILE A 666 33.40 14.64 -21.88
CA ILE A 666 33.34 14.44 -23.34
C ILE A 666 34.37 15.33 -24.04
N ILE A 667 34.33 16.63 -23.73
CA ILE A 667 35.18 17.64 -24.37
C ILE A 667 36.67 17.34 -24.15
N PHE A 668 37.05 16.94 -22.94
CA PHE A 668 38.45 16.66 -22.59
C PHE A 668 38.88 15.20 -22.81
N ASN A 669 38.04 14.40 -23.48
CA ASN A 669 38.30 13.01 -23.81
C ASN A 669 38.81 12.17 -22.63
N LYS A 670 38.10 12.22 -21.50
CA LYS A 670 38.50 11.55 -20.25
C LYS A 670 37.94 10.13 -20.17
N ASN A 671 38.72 9.21 -19.60
CA ASN A 671 38.29 7.84 -19.34
C ASN A 671 37.27 7.78 -18.21
N ILE A 672 36.22 6.97 -18.41
CA ILE A 672 35.05 6.88 -17.54
C ILE A 672 34.77 5.42 -17.18
N GLY A 673 34.51 5.16 -15.91
CA GLY A 673 34.09 3.85 -15.41
C GLY A 673 32.59 3.62 -15.54
N TYR A 674 32.17 2.41 -15.94
CA TYR A 674 30.78 1.95 -15.89
C TYR A 674 30.68 0.48 -15.44
N GLN A 675 29.56 0.08 -14.84
CA GLN A 675 29.37 -1.30 -14.40
C GLN A 675 29.05 -2.25 -15.57
N ARG A 676 29.70 -3.42 -15.59
CA ARG A 676 29.47 -4.47 -16.59
C ARG A 676 28.04 -5.02 -16.51
N GLY A 677 27.48 -5.40 -17.67
CA GLY A 677 26.12 -5.99 -17.76
C GLY A 677 24.96 -5.00 -17.58
N THR A 678 25.25 -3.72 -17.35
CA THR A 678 24.22 -2.67 -17.13
C THR A 678 23.84 -1.93 -18.41
N PHE A 679 22.64 -1.34 -18.41
CA PHE A 679 22.17 -0.47 -19.50
C PHE A 679 22.94 0.86 -19.57
N VAL A 680 23.75 1.19 -18.54
CA VAL A 680 24.51 2.45 -18.44
C VAL A 680 25.48 2.60 -19.63
N ARG A 681 26.05 1.51 -20.15
CA ARG A 681 26.92 1.55 -21.33
C ARG A 681 26.20 2.12 -22.55
N GLU A 682 25.02 1.59 -22.86
CA GLU A 682 24.22 2.04 -24.01
C GLU A 682 23.66 3.45 -23.77
N LEU A 683 23.32 3.78 -22.52
CA LEU A 683 22.96 5.14 -22.14
C LEU A 683 24.10 6.12 -22.43
N LEU A 684 25.33 5.85 -21.96
CA LEU A 684 26.49 6.72 -22.20
C LEU A 684 26.81 6.84 -23.69
N LYS A 685 26.74 5.75 -24.46
CA LYS A 685 26.89 5.79 -25.92
C LYS A 685 25.84 6.71 -26.57
N SER A 686 24.58 6.63 -26.15
CA SER A 686 23.50 7.49 -26.68
C SER A 686 23.72 8.98 -26.40
N GLN A 687 24.49 9.33 -25.37
CA GLN A 687 24.79 10.71 -24.97
C GLN A 687 26.06 11.27 -25.65
N GLY A 688 26.74 10.48 -26.50
CA GLY A 688 27.90 10.92 -27.27
C GLY A 688 29.26 10.60 -26.67
N PHE A 689 29.35 9.67 -25.71
CA PHE A 689 30.64 9.13 -25.24
C PHE A 689 31.21 8.11 -26.24
N ASP A 690 32.51 8.22 -26.50
CA ASP A 690 33.23 7.29 -27.38
C ASP A 690 33.52 5.97 -26.67
N GLU A 691 33.44 4.85 -27.39
CA GLU A 691 33.68 3.52 -26.81
C GLU A 691 35.10 3.33 -26.24
N SER A 692 36.07 4.08 -26.76
CA SER A 692 37.45 4.07 -26.25
C SER A 692 37.59 4.65 -24.83
N GLN A 693 36.69 5.57 -24.45
CA GLN A 693 36.66 6.25 -23.14
C GLN A 693 36.06 5.35 -22.05
N LEU A 694 35.21 4.40 -22.42
CA LEU A 694 34.43 3.60 -21.49
C LEU A 694 35.25 2.42 -20.96
N LYS A 695 35.39 2.33 -19.64
CA LYS A 695 36.10 1.25 -18.93
C LYS A 695 35.12 0.47 -18.04
N PRO A 696 34.93 -0.84 -18.28
CA PRO A 696 34.01 -1.64 -17.48
C PRO A 696 34.64 -2.03 -16.12
N PHE A 697 33.83 -2.10 -15.07
CA PHE A 697 34.16 -2.74 -13.79
C PHE A 697 33.02 -3.66 -13.32
N GLY A 698 33.32 -4.63 -12.48
CA GLY A 698 32.34 -5.61 -11.94
C GLY A 698 32.08 -5.51 -10.44
N SER A 699 32.91 -4.79 -9.68
CA SER A 699 32.76 -4.65 -8.23
C SER A 699 33.15 -3.27 -7.71
N ALA A 700 32.71 -2.94 -6.48
CA ALA A 700 33.10 -1.72 -5.79
C ALA A 700 34.63 -1.61 -5.57
N VAL A 701 35.31 -2.74 -5.34
CA VAL A 701 36.76 -2.80 -5.14
C VAL A 701 37.51 -2.50 -6.44
N GLU A 702 37.10 -3.13 -7.55
CA GLU A 702 37.67 -2.87 -8.87
C GLU A 702 37.46 -1.40 -9.29
N CYS A 703 36.33 -0.80 -8.92
CA CYS A 703 36.08 0.62 -9.13
C CYS A 703 37.07 1.51 -8.36
N ASP A 704 37.32 1.24 -7.07
CA ASP A 704 38.32 1.97 -6.26
C ASP A 704 39.75 1.82 -6.81
N GLU A 705 40.10 0.64 -7.33
CA GLU A 705 41.39 0.38 -7.98
C GLU A 705 41.55 1.21 -9.26
N LEU A 706 40.52 1.31 -10.09
CA LEU A 706 40.55 2.12 -11.32
C LEU A 706 40.72 3.62 -11.02
N PHE A 707 40.06 4.12 -9.97
CA PHE A 707 40.25 5.50 -9.50
C PHE A 707 41.66 5.71 -8.94
N SER A 708 42.16 4.79 -8.12
CA SER A 708 43.48 4.87 -7.48
C SER A 708 44.62 4.81 -8.49
N ASN A 709 44.47 4.00 -9.55
CA ASN A 709 45.43 3.91 -10.65
C ASN A 709 45.35 5.09 -11.63
N GLY A 710 44.42 6.03 -11.44
CA GLY A 710 44.18 7.15 -12.35
C GLY A 710 43.68 6.73 -13.74
N THR A 711 43.17 5.50 -13.88
CA THR A 711 42.67 4.96 -15.15
C THR A 711 41.35 5.62 -15.54
N ILE A 712 40.53 5.97 -14.55
CA ILE A 712 39.25 6.67 -14.73
C ILE A 712 39.26 8.00 -13.97
N THR A 713 38.61 9.02 -14.54
CA THR A 713 38.44 10.34 -13.90
C THR A 713 37.10 10.46 -13.17
N ALA A 714 36.08 9.76 -13.68
CA ALA A 714 34.73 9.70 -13.14
C ALA A 714 34.13 8.31 -13.41
N SER A 715 33.10 7.96 -12.66
CA SER A 715 32.32 6.74 -12.89
C SER A 715 30.84 7.08 -12.92
N PHE A 716 30.09 6.44 -13.83
CA PHE A 716 28.63 6.54 -13.88
C PHE A 716 28.04 5.20 -13.47
N ASP A 717 27.10 5.26 -12.54
CA ASP A 717 26.37 4.09 -12.08
C ASP A 717 25.02 4.51 -11.49
N GLU A 718 24.14 3.54 -11.27
CA GLU A 718 22.86 3.79 -10.61
C GLU A 718 23.10 4.23 -9.15
N VAL A 719 22.24 5.14 -8.66
CA VAL A 719 22.38 5.73 -7.32
C VAL A 719 22.52 4.67 -6.22
N ALA A 720 21.80 3.56 -6.35
CA ALA A 720 21.87 2.43 -5.42
C ALA A 720 23.28 1.83 -5.30
N TYR A 721 23.99 1.61 -6.40
CA TYR A 721 25.36 1.07 -6.37
C TYR A 721 26.36 2.09 -5.85
N ILE A 722 26.23 3.36 -6.25
CA ILE A 722 27.13 4.42 -5.77
C ILE A 722 27.05 4.55 -4.25
N LYS A 723 25.85 4.44 -3.65
CA LYS A 723 25.69 4.44 -2.19
C LYS A 723 26.49 3.32 -1.50
N VAL A 724 26.57 2.13 -2.12
CA VAL A 724 27.40 1.02 -1.60
C VAL A 724 28.89 1.36 -1.69
N ILE A 725 29.34 1.94 -2.81
CA ILE A 725 30.75 2.33 -2.96
C ILE A 725 31.13 3.43 -1.96
N LEU A 726 30.25 4.42 -1.78
CA LEU A 726 30.44 5.52 -0.83
C LEU A 726 30.41 5.05 0.63
N SER A 727 29.57 4.07 0.98
CA SER A 727 29.55 3.53 2.35
C SER A 727 30.83 2.77 2.69
N GLN A 728 31.51 2.20 1.69
CA GLN A 728 32.81 1.55 1.85
C GLN A 728 33.99 2.55 1.90
N ASN A 729 33.90 3.67 1.16
CA ASN A 729 35.01 4.62 0.93
C ASN A 729 34.59 6.10 1.13
N SER A 730 33.88 6.41 2.21
CA SER A 730 33.19 7.71 2.42
C SER A 730 34.08 8.96 2.44
N SER A 731 35.38 8.82 2.69
CA SER A 731 36.31 9.94 2.76
C SER A 731 37.00 10.28 1.43
N LYS A 732 36.86 9.45 0.38
CA LYS A 732 37.60 9.59 -0.89
C LYS A 732 36.76 10.19 -2.02
N TYR A 733 35.48 9.85 -2.07
CA TYR A 733 34.62 10.11 -3.23
C TYR A 733 33.39 10.92 -2.84
N THR A 734 32.80 11.58 -3.82
CA THR A 734 31.49 12.24 -3.69
C THR A 734 30.63 11.94 -4.91
N MET A 735 29.33 11.83 -4.67
CA MET A 735 28.32 11.78 -5.72
C MET A 735 28.00 13.22 -6.16
N VAL A 736 27.93 13.44 -7.47
CA VAL A 736 27.32 14.64 -8.07
C VAL A 736 25.86 14.30 -8.40
N GLU A 737 24.94 15.26 -8.28
CA GLU A 737 23.50 15.09 -8.53
C GLU A 737 23.20 14.24 -9.78
N PRO A 738 22.07 13.49 -9.81
CA PRO A 738 21.78 12.54 -10.88
C PRO A 738 21.90 13.14 -12.27
N SER A 739 22.91 12.69 -13.01
CA SER A 739 23.21 13.17 -14.37
C SER A 739 22.14 12.76 -15.36
N PHE A 740 21.47 11.62 -15.12
CA PHE A 740 20.40 11.10 -15.99
C PHE A 740 19.21 10.59 -15.17
N LYS A 741 18.00 10.99 -15.56
CA LYS A 741 16.75 10.54 -14.94
C LYS A 741 16.34 9.18 -15.51
N THR A 742 16.50 8.14 -14.71
CA THR A 742 16.07 6.76 -15.01
C THR A 742 15.22 6.25 -13.85
N ALA A 743 14.33 5.30 -14.09
CA ALA A 743 13.60 4.67 -13.01
C ALA A 743 14.51 3.75 -12.19
N GLY A 744 14.12 3.44 -10.94
CA GLY A 744 14.83 2.52 -10.07
C GLY A 744 14.61 1.04 -10.42
N PHE A 745 14.93 0.16 -9.47
CA PHE A 745 14.72 -1.28 -9.60
C PHE A 745 13.26 -1.64 -9.43
N GLY A 746 12.76 -2.55 -10.27
CA GLY A 746 11.41 -3.09 -10.20
C GLY A 746 11.39 -4.60 -10.40
N PHE A 747 10.41 -5.29 -9.79
CA PHE A 747 10.18 -6.70 -10.08
C PHE A 747 9.48 -6.86 -11.42
N VAL A 748 9.76 -7.98 -12.09
CA VAL A 748 9.32 -8.21 -13.47
C VAL A 748 8.26 -9.31 -13.49
N PHE A 749 7.16 -9.04 -14.16
CA PHE A 749 6.08 -10.00 -14.39
C PHE A 749 5.69 -10.05 -15.87
N PRO A 750 5.07 -11.15 -16.34
CA PRO A 750 4.49 -11.23 -17.67
C PRO A 750 3.45 -10.12 -17.90
N LYS A 751 3.29 -9.69 -19.15
CA LYS A 751 2.29 -8.68 -19.49
C LYS A 751 0.89 -9.08 -19.02
N LYS A 752 0.18 -8.12 -18.42
CA LYS A 752 -1.18 -8.27 -17.86
C LYS A 752 -1.25 -9.28 -16.70
N SER A 753 -0.14 -9.53 -16.01
CA SER A 753 -0.15 -10.35 -14.81
C SER A 753 -0.97 -9.66 -13.70
N PRO A 754 -1.92 -10.35 -13.05
CA PRO A 754 -2.68 -9.78 -11.95
C PRO A 754 -1.80 -9.51 -10.72
N LEU A 755 -0.60 -10.11 -10.65
CA LEU A 755 0.35 -9.90 -9.55
C LEU A 755 1.00 -8.51 -9.61
N THR A 756 1.15 -7.91 -10.78
CA THR A 756 1.91 -6.66 -10.93
C THR A 756 1.33 -5.52 -10.09
N ASP A 757 0.00 -5.34 -10.13
CA ASP A 757 -0.70 -4.28 -9.41
C ASP A 757 -0.68 -4.51 -7.89
N ASP A 758 -0.94 -5.75 -7.47
CA ASP A 758 -1.02 -6.12 -6.06
C ASP A 758 0.37 -6.06 -5.39
N VAL A 759 1.40 -6.56 -6.08
CA VAL A 759 2.81 -6.48 -5.64
C VAL A 759 3.26 -5.02 -5.61
N SER A 760 2.89 -4.20 -6.59
CA SER A 760 3.20 -2.75 -6.58
C SER A 760 2.60 -2.03 -5.38
N ARG A 761 1.35 -2.35 -5.01
CA ARG A 761 0.71 -1.78 -3.82
C ARG A 761 1.35 -2.26 -2.53
N ALA A 762 1.76 -3.53 -2.49
CA ALA A 762 2.46 -4.11 -1.34
C ALA A 762 3.90 -3.55 -1.20
N ILE A 763 4.59 -3.25 -2.31
CA ILE A 763 5.87 -2.51 -2.30
C ILE A 763 5.70 -1.18 -1.58
N LEU A 764 4.68 -0.39 -1.92
CA LEU A 764 4.43 0.89 -1.24
C LEU A 764 4.20 0.73 0.27
N ASN A 765 3.51 -0.32 0.69
CA ASN A 765 3.29 -0.61 2.11
C ASN A 765 4.60 -0.97 2.84
N VAL A 766 5.51 -1.70 2.18
CA VAL A 766 6.83 -2.04 2.74
C VAL A 766 7.73 -0.80 2.75
N THR A 767 7.82 -0.06 1.65
CA THR A 767 8.73 1.10 1.50
C THR A 767 8.33 2.30 2.38
N GLN A 768 7.03 2.48 2.65
CA GLN A 768 6.53 3.50 3.58
C GLN A 768 6.54 3.06 5.05
N GLY A 769 6.79 1.77 5.31
CA GLY A 769 6.83 1.20 6.66
C GLY A 769 8.23 1.17 7.29
N GLU A 770 8.30 0.81 8.57
CA GLU A 770 9.56 0.66 9.31
C GLU A 770 10.41 -0.53 8.81
N GLU A 771 9.77 -1.54 8.19
CA GLU A 771 10.44 -2.72 7.63
C GLU A 771 11.52 -2.34 6.59
N MET A 772 11.26 -1.34 5.73
CA MET A 772 12.23 -0.89 4.72
C MET A 772 13.50 -0.33 5.36
N GLN A 773 13.37 0.50 6.40
CA GLN A 773 14.52 1.05 7.11
C GLN A 773 15.37 -0.05 7.76
N HIS A 774 14.73 -1.10 8.29
CA HIS A 774 15.45 -2.26 8.83
C HIS A 774 16.23 -3.01 7.76
N ILE A 775 15.64 -3.23 6.58
CA ILE A 775 16.30 -3.90 5.46
C ILE A 775 17.47 -3.05 4.95
N GLU A 776 17.28 -1.75 4.72
CA GLU A 776 18.35 -0.84 4.29
C GLU A 776 19.50 -0.78 5.29
N ASN A 777 19.21 -0.66 6.59
CA ASN A 777 20.24 -0.64 7.62
C ASN A 777 21.05 -1.95 7.66
N LYS A 778 20.38 -3.10 7.48
CA LYS A 778 21.03 -4.41 7.49
C LYS A 778 22.04 -4.59 6.35
N TRP A 779 21.70 -4.14 5.15
CA TRP A 779 22.53 -4.34 3.96
C TRP A 779 23.51 -3.20 3.70
N PHE A 780 23.20 -1.96 4.07
CA PHE A 780 24.01 -0.78 3.71
C PHE A 780 24.68 -0.06 4.88
N LYS A 781 24.24 -0.24 6.14
CA LYS A 781 24.93 0.34 7.32
C LYS A 781 25.82 -0.69 8.00
N LYS A 782 27.12 -0.65 7.71
CA LYS A 782 28.13 -1.39 8.52
C LYS A 782 28.39 -0.66 9.84
N PRO A 783 28.47 -1.38 10.98
CA PRO A 783 28.92 -0.80 12.23
C PRO A 783 30.42 -0.46 12.12
N ASN A 784 30.76 0.82 12.34
CA ASN A 784 32.06 1.35 12.83
C ASN A 784 33.12 2.00 11.90
N ASN A 785 32.95 2.25 10.60
CA ASN A 785 34.02 2.91 9.82
C ASN A 785 33.68 4.23 9.10
N CYS A 786 32.45 4.74 9.19
CA CYS A 786 32.15 6.09 8.71
C CYS A 786 31.82 6.99 9.91
N PRO A 787 32.63 8.00 10.25
CA PRO A 787 32.12 9.08 11.07
C PRO A 787 30.97 9.73 10.29
N ASP A 788 29.79 9.81 10.91
CA ASP A 788 28.65 10.52 10.34
C ASP A 788 29.08 11.89 9.80
N LEU A 789 28.54 12.28 8.65
CA LEU A 789 28.80 13.59 8.02
C LEU A 789 28.53 14.76 8.99
N ASN A 790 27.67 14.53 9.98
CA ASN A 790 27.36 15.49 11.05
C ASN A 790 28.47 15.60 12.10
N THR A 791 29.26 14.56 12.31
CA THR A 791 30.39 14.56 13.26
C THR A 791 31.63 15.19 12.63
N SER A 792 31.81 15.11 11.30
CA SER A 792 32.90 15.82 10.59
C SER A 792 32.68 17.33 10.47
N LEU A 793 31.44 17.80 10.58
CA LEU A 793 31.15 19.24 10.75
C LEU A 793 31.65 19.78 12.10
N SER A 794 31.78 18.93 13.12
CA SER A 794 32.23 19.32 14.46
C SER A 794 33.77 19.30 14.65
N SER A 795 34.53 18.64 13.76
CA SER A 795 35.97 18.42 13.93
C SER A 795 36.85 19.31 13.03
N ASN A 796 36.37 20.50 12.63
CA ASN A 796 37.17 21.43 11.83
C ASN A 796 38.05 22.30 12.73
N HIS A 797 39.07 21.70 13.34
CA HIS A 797 40.14 22.47 13.95
C HIS A 797 40.94 23.17 12.85
N LEU A 798 41.06 24.50 12.95
CA LEU A 798 41.96 25.29 12.12
C LEU A 798 43.39 24.76 12.31
N SER A 799 43.95 24.18 11.25
CA SER A 799 45.28 23.57 11.30
C SER A 799 46.39 24.61 11.23
N LEU A 800 47.52 24.34 11.89
CA LEU A 800 48.73 25.18 11.82
C LEU A 800 49.18 25.39 10.35
N SER A 801 48.98 24.40 9.48
CA SER A 801 49.33 24.48 8.05
C SER A 801 48.56 25.57 7.29
N SER A 802 47.36 25.94 7.74
CA SER A 802 46.56 26.99 7.10
C SER A 802 47.04 28.41 7.44
N PHE A 803 47.77 28.58 8.55
CA PHE A 803 48.24 29.88 9.05
C PHE A 803 49.77 30.01 9.14
N TRP A 804 50.51 28.98 8.76
CA TRP A 804 51.97 28.96 8.82
C TRP A 804 52.62 30.18 8.12
N GLY A 805 52.06 30.63 7.00
CA GLY A 805 52.54 31.82 6.28
C GLY A 805 52.48 33.11 7.11
N LEU A 806 51.48 33.29 7.98
CA LEU A 806 51.39 34.46 8.87
C LEU A 806 52.48 34.44 9.93
N PHE A 807 52.71 33.29 10.56
CA PHE A 807 53.76 33.12 11.56
C PHE A 807 55.16 33.33 10.95
N LEU A 808 55.37 32.91 9.70
CA LEU A 808 56.61 33.16 8.98
C LEU A 808 56.87 34.66 8.77
N ILE A 809 55.86 35.43 8.32
CA ILE A 809 55.98 36.88 8.11
C ILE A 809 56.34 37.60 9.42
N ALA A 810 55.63 37.27 10.51
CA ALA A 810 55.88 37.87 11.82
C ALA A 810 57.29 37.54 12.34
N GLY A 811 57.74 36.29 12.16
CA GLY A 811 59.09 35.85 12.53
C GLY A 811 60.19 36.59 11.78
N ILE A 812 60.07 36.72 10.45
CA ILE A 812 61.04 37.42 9.61
C ILE A 812 61.10 38.91 9.97
N ALA A 813 59.95 39.58 10.11
CA ALA A 813 59.88 41.00 10.46
C ALA A 813 60.52 41.28 11.83
N SER A 814 60.24 40.45 12.83
CA SER A 814 60.81 40.59 14.18
C SER A 814 62.32 40.36 14.17
N PHE A 815 62.81 39.37 13.41
CA PHE A 815 64.23 39.09 13.28
C PHE A 815 64.98 40.24 12.57
N LEU A 816 64.43 40.77 11.48
CA LEU A 816 65.00 41.92 10.77
C LEU A 816 65.04 43.17 11.65
N ALA A 817 63.97 43.47 12.38
CA ALA A 817 63.93 44.60 13.31
C ALA A 817 64.98 44.46 14.41
N LEU A 818 65.13 43.26 14.98
CA LEU A 818 66.16 42.96 15.97
C LEU A 818 67.56 43.14 15.38
N LEU A 819 67.80 42.66 14.17
CA LEU A 819 69.09 42.77 13.49
C LEU A 819 69.46 44.23 13.22
N ILE A 820 68.52 45.04 12.72
CA ILE A 820 68.72 46.47 12.49
C ILE A 820 68.98 47.19 13.82
N PHE A 821 68.23 46.89 14.88
CA PHE A 821 68.46 47.47 16.21
C PHE A 821 69.86 47.14 16.73
N VAL A 822 70.27 45.88 16.67
CA VAL A 822 71.60 45.44 17.10
C VAL A 822 72.70 46.10 16.25
N ALA A 823 72.51 46.19 14.93
CA ALA A 823 73.45 46.85 14.03
C ALA A 823 73.61 48.34 14.34
N ASN A 824 72.51 49.06 14.57
CA ASN A 824 72.54 50.48 14.96
C ASN A 824 73.18 50.67 16.34
N PHE A 825 72.84 49.83 17.32
CA PHE A 825 73.42 49.87 18.66
C PHE A 825 74.94 49.62 18.63
N LEU A 826 75.39 48.66 17.81
CA LEU A 826 76.82 48.40 17.60
C LEU A 826 77.53 49.52 16.83
N TYR A 827 76.84 50.18 15.89
CA TYR A 827 77.37 51.30 15.13
C TYR A 827 77.53 52.56 16.00
N GLU A 828 76.55 52.87 16.84
CA GLU A 828 76.57 54.03 17.73
C GLU A 828 77.63 53.88 18.83
N HIS A 829 77.89 52.64 19.27
CA HIS A 829 78.97 52.28 20.19
C HIS A 829 80.25 51.78 19.49
N LYS A 830 80.41 52.02 18.18
CA LYS A 830 81.56 51.58 17.39
C LYS A 830 82.87 52.17 17.90
N HIS A 831 82.87 53.43 18.34
CA HIS A 831 84.05 54.09 18.89
C HIS A 831 84.56 53.43 20.17
N THR A 832 83.66 52.90 21.02
CA THR A 832 84.01 52.13 22.22
C THR A 832 84.39 50.66 21.94
N LEU A 833 84.03 50.13 20.77
CA LEU A 833 84.43 48.78 20.34
C LEU A 833 85.83 48.73 19.73
N PHE A 834 86.21 49.79 18.99
CA PHE A 834 87.48 49.93 18.27
C PHE A 834 88.52 50.81 18.98
N ASP A 835 88.27 51.27 20.21
CA ASP A 835 89.30 51.94 21.01
C ASP A 835 90.35 50.93 21.49
N ASP A 836 91.62 51.25 21.27
CA ASP A 836 92.79 50.36 21.36
C ASP A 836 93.29 50.19 22.82
N SER A 837 92.37 49.92 23.77
CA SER A 837 92.73 49.55 25.14
C SER A 837 92.53 48.05 25.38
N GLU A 838 93.56 47.42 25.97
CA GLU A 838 93.64 46.00 26.37
C GLU A 838 92.51 45.59 27.33
N ASN A 839 91.31 45.36 26.83
CA ASN A 839 90.20 44.83 27.61
C ASN A 839 89.62 43.56 26.97
N SER A 840 89.57 42.50 27.77
CA SER A 840 88.96 41.20 27.43
C SER A 840 87.53 41.37 26.91
N PHE A 841 87.18 40.61 25.87
CA PHE A 841 85.87 40.58 25.20
C PHE A 841 84.67 40.53 26.18
N ARG A 842 84.84 39.86 27.33
CA ARG A 842 83.81 39.76 28.38
C ARG A 842 83.51 41.09 29.09
N GLY A 843 84.51 41.99 29.19
CA GLY A 843 84.37 43.33 29.75
C GLY A 843 83.63 44.28 28.79
N LYS A 844 83.94 44.22 27.49
CA LYS A 844 83.22 44.98 26.44
C LYS A 844 81.74 44.60 26.37
N LEU A 845 81.43 43.30 26.50
CA LEU A 845 80.04 42.81 26.54
C LEU A 845 79.27 43.28 27.78
N LYS A 846 79.92 43.30 28.96
CA LYS A 846 79.30 43.77 30.21
C LYS A 846 78.99 45.28 30.18
N PHE A 847 79.81 46.07 29.47
CA PHE A 847 79.58 47.49 29.24
C PHE A 847 78.41 47.75 28.28
N LEU A 848 78.30 46.99 27.18
CA LEU A 848 77.18 47.07 26.24
C LEU A 848 75.84 46.72 26.90
N VAL A 849 75.80 45.67 27.74
CA VAL A 849 74.58 45.28 28.48
C VAL A 849 74.17 46.36 29.48
N ARG A 850 75.13 47.04 30.12
CA ARG A 850 74.84 48.14 31.05
C ARG A 850 74.31 49.39 30.35
N ASN A 851 74.84 49.73 29.17
CA ASN A 851 74.31 50.85 28.37
C ASN A 851 72.93 50.55 27.77
N PHE A 852 72.63 49.30 27.46
CA PHE A 852 71.29 48.89 27.04
C PHE A 852 70.24 49.07 28.16
N ASP A 853 70.65 48.95 29.42
CA ASP A 853 69.80 49.09 30.61
C ASP A 853 69.65 50.56 31.07
N GLU A 854 70.52 51.47 30.61
CA GLU A 854 70.42 52.91 30.86
C GLU A 854 69.39 53.57 29.91
N LYS A 855 68.56 54.47 30.45
CA LYS A 855 67.49 55.14 29.68
C LYS A 855 68.07 56.06 28.61
N ASP A 856 67.60 55.93 27.37
CA ASP A 856 67.98 56.81 26.27
C ASP A 856 67.25 58.17 26.34
N ILE A 857 67.93 59.13 26.98
CA ILE A 857 67.47 60.53 27.14
C ILE A 857 67.52 61.30 25.81
N LYS A 858 68.24 60.80 24.78
CA LYS A 858 68.33 61.44 23.46
C LYS A 858 67.20 61.06 22.51
N SER A 859 66.35 60.09 22.88
CA SER A 859 65.22 59.71 22.04
C SER A 859 64.19 60.84 21.97
N HIS A 860 63.82 61.22 20.74
CA HIS A 860 62.83 62.26 20.44
C HIS A 860 61.41 61.93 20.93
N MET A 861 61.18 60.73 21.47
CA MET A 861 59.92 60.27 22.06
C MET A 861 59.77 60.66 23.54
N PHE A 862 60.78 61.26 24.18
CA PHE A 862 60.72 61.64 25.60
C PHE A 862 60.00 62.99 25.79
N LYS A 863 58.78 62.97 26.35
CA LYS A 863 58.00 64.17 26.71
C LYS A 863 58.31 64.57 28.17
N GLU A 864 58.91 65.74 28.38
CA GLU A 864 59.20 66.32 29.70
C GLU A 864 57.94 66.99 30.26
N ASN A 865 57.40 66.49 31.38
CA ASN A 865 56.20 67.07 32.01
C ASN A 865 56.59 68.28 32.87
N ALA A 866 56.07 69.47 32.53
CA ALA A 866 56.21 70.70 33.30
C ALA A 866 55.09 70.87 34.34
N VAL A 867 55.43 71.14 35.62
CA VAL A 867 54.63 71.94 36.58
C VAL A 867 55.58 72.65 37.58
N HIS A 868 55.26 73.92 37.87
CA HIS A 868 56.01 74.97 38.59
C HIS A 868 56.05 74.92 40.14
N ASN A 869 57.14 75.50 40.68
CA ASN A 869 57.34 76.42 41.85
C ASN A 869 56.77 76.12 43.26
N VAL A 870 57.60 76.28 44.30
CA VAL A 870 57.69 77.48 45.20
C VAL A 870 58.84 77.32 46.23
N SER A 871 59.39 78.48 46.63
CA SER A 871 60.59 78.84 47.41
C SER A 871 60.73 78.36 48.88
N SER A 872 61.97 77.93 49.23
CA SER A 872 62.88 78.38 50.33
C SER A 872 62.40 78.48 51.81
N PRO A 873 63.30 78.50 52.85
CA PRO A 873 64.59 77.82 53.07
C PRO A 873 64.87 77.36 54.56
N ILE A 874 66.11 76.91 54.81
CA ILE A 874 66.94 76.94 56.06
C ILE A 874 66.88 75.82 57.14
N THR A 875 68.09 75.30 57.41
CA THR A 875 68.75 74.94 58.71
C THR A 875 68.77 73.48 59.23
N GLN A 876 69.95 72.88 59.07
CA GLN A 876 70.82 72.13 60.00
C GLN A 876 70.27 71.43 61.28
N GLY A 877 70.84 70.25 61.54
CA GLY A 877 71.03 69.63 62.87
C GLY A 877 70.83 68.11 62.80
N SER A 878 71.85 67.32 62.47
CA SER A 878 72.79 66.64 63.38
C SER A 878 72.20 65.49 64.23
N SER A 879 72.92 64.36 64.14
CA SER A 879 73.06 63.22 65.07
C SER A 879 71.92 62.21 65.24
N SER A 880 72.14 61.05 64.61
CA SER A 880 72.11 59.65 65.12
C SER A 880 72.16 59.50 66.68
N PRO A 881 71.88 58.32 67.31
CA PRO A 881 72.04 56.96 66.77
C PRO A 881 71.12 55.83 67.36
N LEU A 882 71.33 54.56 66.92
CA LEU A 882 71.34 53.29 67.70
C LEU A 882 70.03 52.88 68.47
N THR A 883 69.52 51.64 68.55
CA THR A 883 69.97 50.26 68.33
C THR A 883 68.73 49.33 68.43
N ASP A 884 68.85 48.12 67.87
CA ASP A 884 68.42 46.83 68.43
C ASP A 884 66.96 46.36 68.55
N GLN A 885 66.82 45.10 68.09
CA GLN A 885 66.18 43.93 68.71
C GLN A 885 64.65 43.72 68.70
N SER A 886 64.34 42.50 68.25
CA SER A 886 63.41 41.51 68.81
C SER A 886 61.91 41.59 68.48
N THR A 887 61.44 40.46 67.94
CA THR A 887 60.08 39.91 67.82
C THR A 887 59.30 39.96 69.15
N PRO A 888 57.94 39.99 69.17
CA PRO A 888 57.14 38.75 68.95
C PRO A 888 55.71 38.92 68.34
N LEU A 889 55.14 37.78 67.90
CA LEU A 889 53.71 37.44 67.59
C LEU A 889 52.74 37.77 68.77
N PRO A 890 51.38 37.60 68.73
CA PRO A 890 50.50 36.78 67.83
C PRO A 890 49.09 37.38 67.49
N ARG A 891 48.30 36.67 66.65
CA ARG A 891 46.89 36.19 66.90
C ARG A 891 46.04 36.02 65.61
N SER A 892 45.51 34.81 65.43
CA SER A 892 44.26 34.45 64.72
C SER A 892 43.03 34.78 65.62
N PRO A 893 41.71 34.57 65.29
CA PRO A 893 41.13 33.53 64.41
C PRO A 893 39.77 33.84 63.66
N GLU A 894 39.32 32.89 62.80
CA GLU A 894 37.96 32.24 62.69
C GLU A 894 36.63 33.07 62.80
N GLN A 895 35.45 32.78 62.20
CA GLN A 895 34.80 31.57 61.62
C GLN A 895 33.37 31.88 61.01
N TYR A 896 32.91 30.99 60.09
CA TYR A 896 31.55 30.42 59.76
C TYR A 896 30.27 31.17 59.27
N ARG A 897 29.71 30.64 58.13
CA ARG A 897 28.32 30.21 57.68
C ARG A 897 27.05 31.00 58.10
N GLU A 898 25.88 31.03 57.40
CA GLU A 898 25.17 30.11 56.48
C GLU A 898 23.95 30.79 55.78
N LEU A 899 23.55 30.26 54.59
CA LEU A 899 22.19 29.94 54.04
C LEU A 899 21.09 30.95 53.59
N GLU A 900 20.48 30.51 52.45
CA GLU A 900 19.08 30.62 51.92
C GLU A 900 18.63 31.81 51.03
N LEU A 901 18.13 31.54 49.80
CA LEU A 901 16.67 31.39 49.50
C LEU A 901 16.31 31.13 47.99
N ARG A 902 15.52 30.06 47.81
CA ARG A 902 14.35 29.76 46.93
C ARG A 902 14.24 30.11 45.43
N ARG A 903 13.83 29.03 44.72
CA ARG A 903 12.92 28.88 43.55
C ARG A 903 11.61 29.71 43.67
N VAL A 904 11.09 30.23 42.55
CA VAL A 904 9.68 30.08 42.04
C VAL A 904 9.47 30.85 40.70
N SER A 905 8.92 30.10 39.73
CA SER A 905 8.16 30.40 38.49
C SER A 905 8.12 31.77 37.77
N SER A 906 8.24 31.69 36.43
CA SER A 906 7.45 32.45 35.46
C SER A 906 7.19 31.54 34.24
N ILE A 907 6.01 30.91 34.15
CA ILE A 907 4.87 31.28 33.28
C ILE A 907 5.16 31.12 31.78
N SER A 908 4.35 30.21 31.22
CA SER A 908 4.05 29.95 29.82
C SER A 908 3.58 31.21 29.07
N SER A 909 4.13 31.40 27.88
CA SER A 909 3.43 32.05 26.77
C SER A 909 3.76 31.23 25.52
N GLY A 910 2.79 30.44 25.09
CA GLY A 910 2.83 29.81 23.77
C GLY A 910 2.56 30.85 22.71
N GLU A 911 3.39 30.88 21.67
CA GLU A 911 3.02 31.46 20.39
C GLU A 911 3.07 30.36 19.33
N LEU A 912 1.89 30.22 18.75
CA LEU A 912 1.44 29.31 17.72
C LEU A 912 2.03 29.77 16.38
N PHE A 913 3.03 29.07 15.82
CA PHE A 913 3.36 29.24 14.40
C PHE A 913 2.42 28.35 13.58
N THR A 914 1.27 28.92 13.23
CA THR A 914 0.49 28.51 12.07
C THR A 914 1.35 28.61 10.82
N THR A 915 1.60 27.49 10.17
CA THR A 915 2.02 27.42 8.76
C THR A 915 0.94 28.08 7.90
N GLN A 916 1.22 29.30 7.42
CA GLN A 916 0.53 29.84 6.26
C GLN A 916 1.02 29.06 5.03
N SER A 917 0.12 28.24 4.49
CA SER A 917 0.13 27.81 3.11
C SER A 917 -0.04 29.02 2.22
N GLU A 918 0.99 29.38 1.46
CA GLU A 918 0.84 30.24 0.29
C GLU A 918 0.13 29.41 -0.79
N GLN A 919 -1.20 29.53 -0.82
CA GLN A 919 -1.99 29.32 -2.04
C GLN A 919 -1.55 30.40 -3.03
N VAL A 920 -0.86 29.98 -4.09
CA VAL A 920 -0.87 30.72 -5.34
C VAL A 920 -2.15 30.31 -6.05
N GLU A 921 -3.22 31.09 -5.85
CA GLU A 921 -4.41 31.03 -6.68
C GLU A 921 -4.20 31.87 -7.95
N ASP A 922 -4.68 31.27 -9.04
CA ASP A 922 -4.76 31.74 -10.40
C ASP A 922 -5.56 33.05 -10.55
N GLU A 923 -5.17 33.86 -11.53
CA GLU A 923 -6.01 34.68 -12.41
C GLU A 923 -5.07 35.23 -13.51
N GLU A 924 -5.37 35.27 -14.80
CA GLU A 924 -6.54 34.83 -15.55
C GLU A 924 -6.12 34.78 -17.05
N SER A 925 -6.89 34.00 -17.80
CA SER A 925 -6.92 33.79 -19.24
C SER A 925 -6.65 34.99 -20.17
N ALA A 926 -6.06 34.73 -21.35
CA ALA A 926 -6.82 34.67 -22.61
C ALA A 926 -5.95 34.42 -23.86
N ILE A 927 -6.59 33.81 -24.87
CA ILE A 927 -6.28 33.76 -26.31
C ILE A 927 -5.21 32.73 -26.77
N ILE A 928 -5.64 31.62 -27.39
CA ILE A 928 -5.67 31.42 -28.86
C ILE A 928 -6.37 30.08 -29.13
N GLN A 929 -7.47 30.19 -29.87
CA GLN A 929 -8.17 29.12 -30.58
C GLN A 929 -7.70 29.24 -32.04
N CYS A 930 -7.11 28.20 -32.62
CA CYS A 930 -6.99 28.04 -34.08
C CYS A 930 -7.04 26.55 -34.44
N GLU A 931 -7.97 26.25 -35.34
CA GLU A 931 -8.21 25.00 -36.06
C GLU A 931 -7.01 24.55 -36.91
N GLY A 932 -7.01 23.27 -37.32
CA GLY A 932 -6.37 22.86 -38.58
C GLY A 932 -5.91 21.41 -38.66
N GLU A 933 -6.77 20.59 -39.28
CA GLU A 933 -6.53 19.29 -39.96
C GLU A 933 -6.20 18.01 -39.15
#